data_AF-A0A0S8IJG1-F1
#
_entry.id   AF-A0A0S8IJG1-F1
#
_cell.length_a   1.000
_cell.length_b   1.000
_cell.length_c   1.000
_cell.angle_alpha   90.00
_cell.angle_beta   90.00
_cell.angle_gamma   90.00
#
_symmetry.space_group_name_H-M   'P 1'
#
loop_
_entity.id
_entity.type
_entity.pdbx_description
1 polymer ?
#
loop_
_entity_poly.entity_id
_entity_poly.type
_entity_poly.pdbx_seq_one_letter_code
_entity_poly.pdbx_strand_id
1 'polypeptide(L)'
;MTDLDQNRLIEMVLTFVLMFLATALFGEASLDPYRLLLIAGLIGGFSFAWFMREKEQPATKYFLTIGAFSVLVWFIVSVANSTFLYRDVILICIKGLIFVEVILSFDIHLLPYMQLLCIPLYMCFPFFFRGQMESLLILIVFFSILDWFILLKMQLYNFLKVPLKRVWSRRYISILSLAALLLLSLSLGWILYYGLRLDSMKKGGLFLVEEIDLKGTSSQTEQTLFDLQDKLIKEMSEEIAEKPALQDKYSMMNLLDVIVKKTEDAKQVKKAATGLVSHLKMEGPGIKLKAERPTLATLKEYVNSVIRHQLNKTEQEMRQNLQKTPLDIKRSMATSALVRKMNKSSTTEQVAKYEKELQKTIQNARANTKLKEERMKLVRKMREWKSFELSKWDQVAVPLQKVPPPPEPLTPEQKELIAKAEALKTTPPPQPLTPEQKELIAKAEALKTTPPPQPLTPEQQELTAQAEALKEMVTPEPLTPEQQLAMQKELEEKLELQPKNLEEEFRRSRRVLGIKVKEQRLILILRLIWKLYILLLLLLLILIVLFIWFLVLYFRTQKRKREIMALYYSRPNEFIIHLDENIKGVLAIFGLPYKKNTPPLHYADFVEEKCLIENKIFKRFAIKFEEAKYSRHMLKSEDALTALYGYNGLLKTLFSGCSKSVLAVRYILGLMQVRPFLMPDRPEAI
;
A
#
# COMPACT_ATOMS: atom_id res chain seq x y z
N MET A 1 39.84 -21.75 -26.98
CA MET A 1 38.41 -21.43 -26.94
C MET A 1 37.76 -22.17 -28.09
N THR A 2 36.90 -23.13 -27.81
CA THR A 2 36.24 -23.92 -28.86
C THR A 2 35.18 -23.07 -29.58
N ASP A 3 34.78 -23.45 -30.80
CA ASP A 3 33.65 -22.80 -31.50
C ASP A 3 32.38 -22.78 -30.64
N LEU A 4 32.18 -23.79 -29.79
CA LEU A 4 31.08 -23.84 -28.84
C LEU A 4 31.18 -22.76 -27.76
N ASP A 5 32.38 -22.50 -27.24
CA ASP A 5 32.62 -21.45 -26.24
C ASP A 5 32.40 -20.05 -26.84
N GLN A 6 32.79 -19.86 -28.10
CA GLN A 6 32.53 -18.60 -28.82
C GLN A 6 31.03 -18.36 -28.99
N ASN A 7 30.26 -19.38 -29.41
CA ASN A 7 28.81 -19.24 -29.56
C ASN A 7 28.14 -18.94 -28.22
N ARG A 8 28.54 -19.64 -27.15
CA ARG A 8 28.02 -19.38 -25.79
C ARG A 8 28.36 -17.97 -25.30
N LEU A 9 29.57 -17.48 -25.57
CA LEU A 9 29.94 -16.11 -25.23
C LEU A 9 29.06 -15.09 -25.94
N ILE A 10 28.80 -15.30 -27.24
CA ILE A 10 27.94 -14.42 -28.03
C ILE A 10 26.51 -14.43 -27.46
N GLU A 11 25.94 -15.61 -27.18
CA GLU A 11 24.62 -15.74 -26.55
C GLU A 11 24.57 -15.03 -25.18
N MET A 12 25.65 -15.13 -24.41
CA MET A 12 25.80 -14.51 -23.10
C MET A 12 25.81 -12.98 -23.17
N VAL A 13 26.67 -12.42 -24.00
CA VAL A 13 26.78 -10.97 -24.21
C VAL A 13 25.45 -10.40 -24.68
N LEU A 14 24.79 -11.10 -25.61
CA LEU A 14 23.52 -10.70 -26.17
C LEU A 14 22.39 -10.68 -25.14
N THR A 15 22.28 -11.74 -24.34
CA THR A 15 21.29 -11.83 -23.26
C THR A 15 21.55 -10.77 -22.20
N PHE A 16 22.82 -10.50 -21.88
CA PHE A 16 23.21 -9.43 -20.96
C PHE A 16 22.77 -8.05 -21.48
N VAL A 17 23.05 -7.72 -22.74
CA VAL A 17 22.65 -6.43 -23.34
C VAL A 17 21.14 -6.26 -23.30
N LEU A 18 20.40 -7.32 -23.64
CA LEU A 18 18.94 -7.33 -23.70
C LEU A 18 18.32 -7.14 -22.30
N MET A 19 18.90 -7.79 -21.29
CA MET A 19 18.52 -7.61 -19.88
C MET A 19 18.90 -6.25 -19.30
N PHE A 20 20.08 -5.75 -19.68
CA PHE A 20 20.55 -4.43 -19.26
C PHE A 20 19.64 -3.33 -19.81
N LEU A 21 19.27 -3.43 -21.08
CA LEU A 21 18.36 -2.49 -21.73
C LEU A 21 16.97 -2.54 -21.08
N ALA A 22 16.43 -3.74 -20.85
CA ALA A 22 15.20 -3.94 -20.08
C ALA A 22 15.28 -3.25 -18.70
N THR A 23 16.36 -3.50 -17.94
CA THR A 23 16.56 -2.90 -16.61
C THR A 23 16.68 -1.37 -16.68
N ALA A 24 17.34 -0.82 -17.71
CA ALA A 24 17.44 0.61 -17.92
C ALA A 24 16.08 1.24 -18.24
N LEU A 25 15.33 0.61 -19.13
CA LEU A 25 13.99 1.00 -19.57
C LEU A 25 12.96 1.00 -18.42
N PHE A 26 12.97 -0.02 -17.57
CA PHE A 26 12.09 -0.12 -16.40
C PHE A 26 12.62 0.62 -15.16
N GLY A 27 13.90 0.99 -15.17
CA GLY A 27 14.64 1.61 -14.07
C GLY A 27 13.98 2.87 -13.53
N GLU A 28 13.75 3.85 -14.40
CA GLU A 28 13.22 5.17 -14.03
C GLU A 28 11.78 5.13 -13.52
N ALA A 29 10.96 4.23 -14.08
CA ALA A 29 9.52 4.19 -13.77
C ALA A 29 9.19 3.37 -12.52
N SER A 30 9.98 2.34 -12.20
CA SER A 30 9.55 1.29 -11.26
C SER A 30 10.61 0.81 -10.27
N LEU A 31 11.90 0.99 -10.57
CA LEU A 31 13.01 0.29 -9.92
C LEU A 31 14.07 1.23 -9.33
N ASP A 32 13.76 2.51 -9.17
CA ASP A 32 14.70 3.56 -8.78
C ASP A 32 15.68 3.17 -7.64
N PRO A 33 15.23 2.61 -6.49
CA PRO A 33 16.16 2.22 -5.42
C PRO A 33 16.92 0.91 -5.71
N TYR A 34 16.46 0.08 -6.65
CA TYR A 34 17.02 -1.24 -6.96
C TYR A 34 17.85 -1.27 -8.23
N ARG A 35 17.85 -0.20 -9.03
CA ARG A 35 18.49 -0.15 -10.36
C ARG A 35 19.98 -0.55 -10.30
N LEU A 36 20.74 0.05 -9.38
CA LEU A 36 22.15 -0.27 -9.21
C LEU A 36 22.37 -1.72 -8.75
N LEU A 37 21.53 -2.21 -7.84
CA LEU A 37 21.60 -3.58 -7.35
C LEU A 37 21.31 -4.60 -8.46
N LEU A 38 20.33 -4.31 -9.33
CA LEU A 38 19.99 -5.16 -10.48
C LEU A 38 21.11 -5.20 -11.52
N ILE A 39 21.69 -4.04 -11.85
CA ILE A 39 22.83 -3.98 -12.78
C ILE A 39 24.03 -4.74 -12.20
N ALA A 40 24.34 -4.53 -10.92
CA ALA A 40 25.41 -5.27 -10.24
C ALA A 40 25.11 -6.78 -10.19
N GLY A 41 23.86 -7.15 -9.95
CA GLY A 41 23.39 -8.54 -9.96
C GLY A 41 23.54 -9.21 -11.33
N LEU A 42 23.19 -8.51 -12.41
CA LEU A 42 23.38 -9.02 -13.78
C LEU A 42 24.86 -9.19 -14.12
N ILE A 43 25.69 -8.17 -13.84
CA ILE A 43 27.14 -8.25 -14.09
C ILE A 43 27.75 -9.41 -13.29
N GLY A 44 27.39 -9.52 -12.01
CA GLY A 44 27.84 -10.61 -11.14
C GLY A 44 27.37 -11.99 -11.61
N GLY A 45 26.10 -12.12 -11.99
CA GLY A 45 25.51 -13.37 -12.45
C GLY A 45 26.14 -13.89 -13.74
N PHE A 46 26.23 -13.04 -14.76
CA PHE A 46 26.86 -13.43 -16.04
C PHE A 46 28.36 -13.70 -15.91
N SER A 47 29.09 -12.92 -15.10
CA SER A 47 30.51 -13.18 -14.82
C SER A 47 30.70 -14.52 -14.11
N PHE A 48 29.82 -14.83 -13.14
CA PHE A 48 29.83 -16.10 -12.42
C PHE A 48 29.49 -17.27 -13.35
N ALA A 49 28.44 -17.16 -14.16
CA ALA A 49 28.05 -18.17 -15.13
C ALA A 49 29.17 -18.48 -16.13
N TRP A 50 29.89 -17.44 -16.58
CA TRP A 50 31.05 -17.60 -17.45
C TRP A 50 32.19 -18.36 -16.78
N PHE A 51 32.50 -18.00 -15.53
CA PHE A 51 33.58 -18.64 -14.76
C PHE A 51 33.24 -20.11 -14.43
N MET A 52 31.98 -20.40 -14.15
CA MET A 52 31.51 -21.74 -13.76
C MET A 52 31.11 -22.63 -14.94
N ARG A 53 31.25 -22.17 -16.19
CA ARG A 53 30.78 -22.89 -17.39
C ARG A 53 31.35 -24.31 -17.56
N GLU A 54 32.54 -24.56 -17.02
CA GLU A 54 33.24 -25.85 -17.14
C GLU A 54 32.92 -26.81 -15.99
N LYS A 55 32.36 -26.31 -14.88
CA LYS A 55 32.10 -27.07 -13.66
C LYS A 55 30.63 -26.97 -13.31
N GLU A 56 29.82 -27.92 -13.82
CA GLU A 56 28.45 -28.12 -13.34
C GLU A 56 28.50 -28.55 -11.86
N GLN A 57 28.45 -27.57 -10.95
CA GLN A 57 28.35 -27.84 -9.53
C GLN A 57 26.87 -27.98 -9.14
N PRO A 58 26.50 -29.07 -8.43
CA PRO A 58 25.13 -29.23 -7.93
C PRO A 58 24.74 -28.10 -6.96
N ALA A 59 25.72 -27.47 -6.30
CA ALA A 59 25.52 -26.31 -5.44
C ALA A 59 24.83 -25.15 -6.18
N THR A 60 25.23 -24.85 -7.41
CA THR A 60 24.63 -23.77 -8.21
C THR A 60 23.14 -24.00 -8.43
N LYS A 61 22.73 -25.25 -8.69
CA LYS A 61 21.31 -25.63 -8.86
C LYS A 61 20.51 -25.42 -7.58
N TYR A 62 21.08 -25.74 -6.41
CA TYR A 62 20.43 -25.47 -5.12
C TYR A 62 20.30 -23.97 -4.84
N PHE A 63 21.35 -23.18 -5.09
CA PHE A 63 21.30 -21.73 -4.92
C PHE A 63 20.24 -21.07 -5.81
N LEU A 64 20.18 -21.46 -7.10
CA LEU A 64 19.14 -20.98 -8.01
C LEU A 64 17.74 -21.33 -7.52
N THR A 65 17.53 -22.55 -7.03
CA THR A 65 16.23 -23.01 -6.54
C THR A 65 15.79 -22.22 -5.30
N ILE A 66 16.71 -22.00 -4.36
CA ILE A 66 16.45 -21.20 -3.16
C ILE A 66 16.17 -19.73 -3.53
N GLY A 67 16.93 -19.17 -4.47
CA GLY A 67 16.71 -17.82 -4.99
C GLY A 67 15.32 -17.69 -5.61
N ALA A 68 14.96 -18.59 -6.52
CA ALA A 68 13.66 -18.58 -7.19
C ALA A 68 12.50 -18.71 -6.17
N PHE A 69 12.64 -19.57 -5.17
CA PHE A 69 11.64 -19.70 -4.10
C PHE A 69 11.53 -18.41 -3.27
N SER A 70 12.64 -17.74 -2.98
CA SER A 70 12.67 -16.46 -2.26
C SER A 70 11.93 -15.37 -3.03
N VAL A 71 12.11 -15.29 -4.36
CA VAL A 71 11.37 -14.35 -5.20
C VAL A 71 9.88 -14.69 -5.25
N LEU A 72 9.51 -15.98 -5.27
CA LEU A 72 8.12 -16.40 -5.22
C LEU A 72 7.44 -15.98 -3.90
N VAL A 73 8.09 -16.21 -2.75
CA VAL A 73 7.57 -15.78 -1.44
C VAL A 73 7.44 -14.25 -1.40
N TRP A 74 8.47 -13.53 -1.87
CA TRP A 74 8.43 -12.06 -1.98
C TRP A 74 7.27 -11.59 -2.87
N PHE A 75 7.03 -12.26 -4.00
CA PHE A 75 5.95 -11.95 -4.93
C PHE A 75 4.59 -12.13 -4.26
N ILE A 76 4.34 -13.26 -3.57
CA ILE A 76 3.09 -13.53 -2.85
C ILE A 76 2.84 -12.46 -1.78
N VAL A 77 3.86 -12.15 -0.96
CA VAL A 77 3.77 -11.12 0.09
C VAL A 77 3.52 -9.74 -0.50
N SER A 78 4.17 -9.42 -1.62
CA SER A 78 4.01 -8.13 -2.31
C SER A 78 2.61 -7.99 -2.89
N VAL A 79 2.06 -9.03 -3.54
CA VAL A 79 0.69 -9.03 -4.05
C VAL A 79 -0.32 -8.91 -2.91
N ALA A 80 -0.14 -9.64 -1.81
CA ALA A 80 -1.02 -9.60 -0.65
C ALA A 80 -1.02 -8.23 0.07
N ASN A 81 0.13 -7.56 0.10
CA ASN A 81 0.28 -6.21 0.65
C ASN A 81 -0.07 -5.11 -0.34
N SER A 82 -0.25 -5.46 -1.63
CA SER A 82 -0.63 -4.49 -2.64
C SER A 82 -2.03 -3.97 -2.37
N THR A 83 -2.30 -2.81 -2.93
CA THR A 83 -3.64 -2.21 -2.99
C THR A 83 -4.60 -2.99 -3.90
N PHE A 84 -4.14 -4.11 -4.49
CA PHE A 84 -4.80 -4.86 -5.57
C PHE A 84 -5.14 -4.01 -6.80
N LEU A 85 -4.50 -2.86 -6.93
CA LEU A 85 -4.62 -2.04 -8.12
C LEU A 85 -3.90 -2.74 -9.26
N TYR A 86 -4.58 -2.83 -10.41
CA TYR A 86 -4.04 -3.49 -11.61
C TYR A 86 -2.61 -3.02 -11.92
N ARG A 87 -2.34 -1.71 -11.85
CA ARG A 87 -1.01 -1.15 -12.04
C ARG A 87 0.02 -1.69 -11.03
N ASP A 88 -0.32 -1.72 -9.75
CA ASP A 88 0.58 -2.16 -8.68
C ASP A 88 0.86 -3.65 -8.80
N VAL A 89 -0.17 -4.45 -9.12
CA VAL A 89 -0.01 -5.88 -9.36
C VAL A 89 0.87 -6.14 -10.58
N ILE A 90 0.68 -5.45 -11.71
CA ILE A 90 1.57 -5.58 -12.86
C ILE A 90 3.00 -5.15 -12.51
N LEU A 91 3.17 -4.03 -11.80
CA LEU A 91 4.49 -3.58 -11.35
C LEU A 91 5.18 -4.64 -10.48
N ILE A 92 4.44 -5.29 -9.57
CA ILE A 92 4.95 -6.38 -8.76
C ILE A 92 5.32 -7.58 -9.63
N CYS A 93 4.51 -7.93 -10.64
CA CYS A 93 4.82 -8.98 -11.61
C CYS A 93 6.10 -8.70 -12.39
N ILE A 94 6.28 -7.48 -12.91
CA ILE A 94 7.48 -7.09 -13.66
C ILE A 94 8.71 -7.11 -12.78
N LYS A 95 8.62 -6.56 -11.57
CA LYS A 95 9.71 -6.64 -10.59
C LYS A 95 10.07 -8.08 -10.26
N GLY A 96 9.06 -8.93 -10.06
CA GLY A 96 9.25 -10.36 -9.86
C GLY A 96 9.96 -11.01 -11.04
N LEU A 97 9.54 -10.70 -12.27
CA LEU A 97 10.15 -11.23 -13.49
C LEU A 97 11.62 -10.83 -13.61
N ILE A 98 11.95 -9.56 -13.38
CA ILE A 98 13.32 -9.05 -13.41
C ILE A 98 14.17 -9.71 -12.32
N PHE A 99 13.64 -9.91 -11.11
CA PHE A 99 14.37 -10.64 -10.06
C PHE A 99 14.61 -12.11 -10.43
N VAL A 100 13.63 -12.77 -11.04
CA VAL A 100 13.80 -14.13 -11.56
C VAL A 100 14.89 -14.14 -12.63
N GLU A 101 14.88 -13.21 -13.58
CA GLU A 101 15.90 -13.12 -14.63
C GLU A 101 17.31 -12.89 -14.05
N VAL A 102 17.47 -12.01 -13.06
CA VAL A 102 18.76 -11.84 -12.37
C VAL A 102 19.25 -13.14 -11.73
N ILE A 103 18.38 -13.93 -11.12
CA ILE A 103 18.75 -15.22 -10.51
C ILE A 103 19.11 -16.24 -11.58
N LEU A 104 18.35 -16.28 -12.68
CA LEU A 104 18.62 -17.18 -13.81
C LEU A 104 19.96 -16.87 -14.50
N SER A 105 20.43 -15.62 -14.44
CA SER A 105 21.70 -15.21 -15.07
C SER A 105 22.94 -15.92 -14.51
N PHE A 106 22.83 -16.58 -13.36
CA PHE A 106 23.91 -17.37 -12.75
C PHE A 106 24.12 -18.75 -13.38
N ASP A 107 23.23 -19.21 -14.27
CA ASP A 107 23.35 -20.50 -14.95
C ASP A 107 23.36 -20.34 -16.48
N ILE A 108 24.48 -20.71 -17.11
CA ILE A 108 24.66 -20.61 -18.55
C ILE A 108 23.68 -21.49 -19.35
N HIS A 109 23.18 -22.57 -18.74
CA HIS A 109 22.24 -23.48 -19.39
C HIS A 109 20.82 -22.90 -19.46
N LEU A 110 20.52 -21.86 -18.67
CA LEU A 110 19.21 -21.23 -18.61
C LEU A 110 19.09 -20.00 -19.51
N LEU A 111 20.14 -19.66 -20.26
CA LEU A 111 20.15 -18.52 -21.19
C LEU A 111 18.96 -18.48 -22.16
N PRO A 112 18.57 -19.58 -22.83
CA PRO A 112 17.43 -19.56 -23.74
C PRO A 112 16.12 -19.22 -23.04
N TYR A 113 15.96 -19.61 -21.76
CA TYR A 113 14.78 -19.29 -20.97
C TYR A 113 14.76 -17.83 -20.53
N MET A 114 15.93 -17.26 -20.22
CA MET A 114 16.04 -15.82 -19.95
C MET A 114 15.64 -14.99 -21.17
N GLN A 115 16.17 -15.33 -22.34
CA GLN A 115 15.81 -14.63 -23.58
C GLN A 115 14.31 -14.71 -23.87
N LEU A 116 13.68 -15.86 -23.57
CA LEU A 116 12.23 -16.04 -23.68
C LEU A 116 11.45 -15.20 -22.65
N LEU A 117 11.97 -15.04 -21.42
CA LEU A 117 11.36 -14.22 -20.37
C LEU A 117 11.46 -12.71 -20.65
N CYS A 118 12.48 -12.28 -21.39
CA CYS A 118 12.58 -10.87 -21.75
C CYS A 118 11.45 -10.44 -22.70
N ILE A 119 10.95 -11.34 -23.54
CA ILE A 119 9.87 -11.05 -24.51
C ILE A 119 8.61 -10.48 -23.81
N PRO A 120 7.99 -11.16 -22.82
CA PRO A 120 6.86 -10.60 -22.11
C PRO A 120 7.23 -9.33 -21.34
N LEU A 121 8.49 -9.18 -20.89
CA LEU A 121 8.95 -7.95 -20.25
C LEU A 121 8.88 -6.76 -21.22
N TYR A 122 9.40 -6.90 -22.44
CA TYR A 122 9.30 -5.89 -23.49
C TYR A 122 7.85 -5.65 -23.94
N MET A 123 7.00 -6.68 -23.98
CA MET A 123 5.56 -6.51 -24.25
C MET A 123 4.83 -5.75 -23.16
N CYS A 124 5.30 -5.81 -21.92
CA CYS A 124 4.73 -5.01 -20.83
C CYS A 124 5.19 -3.55 -20.87
N PHE A 125 6.22 -3.21 -21.63
CA PHE A 125 6.80 -1.87 -21.61
C PHE A 125 5.81 -0.74 -21.98
N PRO A 126 4.97 -0.86 -23.03
CA PRO A 126 4.03 0.20 -23.43
C PRO A 126 3.06 0.63 -22.32
N PHE A 127 2.84 -0.21 -21.30
CA PHE A 127 1.98 0.11 -20.16
C PHE A 127 2.57 1.17 -19.22
N PHE A 128 3.89 1.43 -19.27
CA PHE A 128 4.59 2.28 -18.29
C PHE A 128 4.92 3.69 -18.78
N PHE A 129 5.08 3.87 -20.09
CA PHE A 129 5.41 5.18 -20.64
C PHE A 129 4.14 5.92 -21.04
N ARG A 130 3.81 6.95 -20.27
CA ARG A 130 2.74 7.89 -20.63
C ARG A 130 3.31 9.28 -20.92
N GLY A 131 3.16 9.70 -22.16
CA GLY A 131 2.87 11.10 -22.46
C GLY A 131 4.03 12.03 -22.82
N GLN A 132 5.23 11.56 -23.20
CA GLN A 132 6.21 12.54 -23.68
C GLN A 132 7.29 12.18 -24.71
N MET A 133 7.36 10.98 -25.30
CA MET A 133 8.32 10.76 -26.40
C MET A 133 7.81 9.70 -27.38
N GLU A 134 7.15 10.11 -28.46
CA GLU A 134 6.89 9.24 -29.63
C GLU A 134 8.20 8.62 -30.17
N SER A 135 9.32 9.34 -29.99
CA SER A 135 10.68 8.87 -30.31
C SER A 135 11.12 7.66 -29.49
N LEU A 136 10.74 7.57 -28.21
CA LEU A 136 11.02 6.39 -27.38
C LEU A 136 10.20 5.19 -27.87
N LEU A 137 8.94 5.39 -28.26
CA LEU A 137 8.08 4.33 -28.81
C LEU A 137 8.71 3.69 -30.06
N ILE A 138 9.23 4.52 -30.97
CA ILE A 138 9.95 4.05 -32.16
C ILE A 138 11.20 3.26 -31.76
N LEU A 139 11.95 3.74 -30.77
CA LEU A 139 13.13 3.06 -30.23
C LEU A 139 12.77 1.68 -29.64
N ILE A 140 11.64 1.56 -28.95
CA ILE A 140 11.17 0.29 -28.35
C ILE A 140 10.67 -0.67 -29.40
N VAL A 141 9.93 -0.19 -30.41
CA VAL A 141 9.51 -1.01 -31.55
C VAL A 141 10.75 -1.52 -32.30
N PHE A 142 11.74 -0.66 -32.49
CA PHE A 142 13.02 -1.04 -33.08
C PHE A 142 13.74 -2.10 -32.25
N PHE A 143 13.88 -1.92 -30.93
CA PHE A 143 14.51 -2.93 -30.06
C PHE A 143 13.72 -4.23 -30.02
N SER A 144 12.39 -4.18 -30.02
CA SER A 144 11.55 -5.38 -30.08
C SER A 144 11.78 -6.15 -31.39
N ILE A 145 11.85 -5.46 -32.53
CA ILE A 145 12.17 -6.07 -33.82
C ILE A 145 13.58 -6.65 -33.83
N LEU A 146 14.55 -5.93 -33.24
CA LEU A 146 15.94 -6.35 -33.13
C LEU A 146 16.07 -7.62 -32.28
N ASP A 147 15.42 -7.65 -31.11
CA ASP A 147 15.42 -8.78 -30.17
C ASP A 147 14.82 -10.04 -30.81
N TRP A 148 13.73 -9.88 -31.57
CA TRP A 148 13.16 -10.98 -32.33
C TRP A 148 14.03 -11.43 -33.50
N PHE A 149 14.67 -10.51 -34.21
CA PHE A 149 15.63 -10.86 -35.26
C PHE A 149 16.82 -11.65 -34.69
N ILE A 150 17.30 -11.25 -33.52
CA ILE A 150 18.36 -11.91 -32.77
C ILE A 150 17.95 -13.34 -32.36
N LEU A 151 16.78 -13.50 -31.74
CA LEU A 151 16.22 -14.79 -31.34
C LEU A 151 16.05 -15.73 -32.54
N LEU A 152 15.50 -15.20 -33.63
CA LEU A 152 15.26 -15.95 -34.86
C LEU A 152 16.59 -16.38 -35.50
N LYS A 153 17.59 -15.48 -35.54
CA LYS A 153 18.94 -15.78 -36.06
C LYS A 153 19.65 -16.88 -35.25
N MET A 154 19.56 -16.88 -33.92
CA MET A 154 20.21 -17.91 -33.09
C MET A 154 19.63 -19.30 -33.32
N GLN A 155 18.30 -19.41 -33.44
CA GLN A 155 17.68 -20.69 -33.79
C GLN A 155 17.89 -21.08 -35.25
N LEU A 156 17.91 -20.12 -36.18
CA LEU A 156 18.20 -20.36 -37.59
C LEU A 156 19.65 -20.83 -37.80
N TYR A 157 20.60 -20.34 -37.00
CA TYR A 157 22.00 -20.75 -37.08
C TYR A 157 22.20 -22.19 -36.62
N ASN A 158 21.57 -22.58 -35.50
CA ASN A 158 21.53 -23.98 -35.06
C ASN A 158 20.79 -24.90 -36.05
N PHE A 159 19.87 -24.34 -36.84
CA PHE A 159 19.18 -25.03 -37.92
C PHE A 159 20.05 -25.21 -39.18
N LEU A 160 20.75 -24.16 -39.62
CA LEU A 160 21.61 -24.15 -40.81
C LEU A 160 22.86 -25.03 -40.68
N LYS A 161 23.36 -25.25 -39.45
CA LYS A 161 24.54 -26.10 -39.20
C LYS A 161 24.27 -27.62 -39.29
N VAL A 162 23.00 -28.03 -39.39
CA VAL A 162 22.63 -29.45 -39.44
C VAL A 162 22.41 -29.83 -40.91
N PRO A 163 23.16 -30.81 -41.47
CA PRO A 163 23.09 -31.13 -42.89
C PRO A 163 21.66 -31.48 -43.31
N LEU A 164 21.16 -30.77 -44.33
CA LEU A 164 19.76 -30.72 -44.78
C LEU A 164 19.08 -32.09 -45.01
N LYS A 165 19.83 -33.18 -45.17
CA LYS A 165 19.34 -34.46 -45.67
C LYS A 165 18.60 -35.37 -44.65
N ARG A 166 18.61 -35.09 -43.34
CA ARG A 166 18.04 -36.05 -42.34
C ARG A 166 17.01 -35.48 -41.35
N VAL A 167 16.64 -34.20 -41.44
CA VAL A 167 15.87 -33.55 -40.35
C VAL A 167 14.66 -32.75 -40.86
N TRP A 168 13.83 -33.39 -41.68
CA TRP A 168 12.67 -32.71 -42.29
C TRP A 168 11.35 -32.79 -41.49
N SER A 169 11.15 -33.65 -40.48
CA SER A 169 9.81 -33.80 -39.87
C SER A 169 9.60 -33.27 -38.44
N ARG A 170 10.64 -33.06 -37.62
CA ARG A 170 10.47 -32.60 -36.21
C ARG A 170 10.97 -31.19 -35.90
N ARG A 171 11.95 -30.66 -36.63
CA ARG A 171 12.54 -29.34 -36.32
C ARG A 171 11.85 -28.16 -37.00
N TYR A 172 11.21 -28.37 -38.16
CA TYR A 172 10.39 -27.35 -38.82
C TYR A 172 9.20 -26.91 -37.95
N ILE A 173 8.60 -27.84 -37.20
CA ILE A 173 7.51 -27.52 -36.26
C ILE A 173 8.01 -26.54 -35.18
N SER A 174 9.26 -26.68 -34.71
CA SER A 174 9.82 -25.77 -33.69
C SER A 174 10.00 -24.34 -34.24
N ILE A 175 10.56 -24.20 -35.45
CA ILE A 175 10.78 -22.88 -36.06
C ILE A 175 9.45 -22.23 -36.47
N LEU A 176 8.55 -23.01 -37.07
CA LEU A 176 7.21 -22.54 -37.42
C LEU A 176 6.41 -22.18 -36.17
N SER A 177 6.56 -22.92 -35.06
CA SER A 177 5.92 -22.57 -33.77
C SER A 177 6.49 -21.29 -33.17
N LEU A 178 7.78 -21.01 -33.32
CA LEU A 178 8.38 -19.76 -32.85
C LEU A 178 7.97 -18.56 -33.72
N ALA A 179 7.92 -18.74 -35.04
CA ALA A 179 7.43 -17.71 -35.96
C ALA A 179 5.92 -17.45 -35.76
N ALA A 180 5.15 -18.49 -35.47
CA ALA A 180 3.74 -18.36 -35.09
C ALA A 180 3.59 -17.67 -33.72
N LEU A 181 4.43 -17.99 -32.73
CA LEU A 181 4.48 -17.29 -31.44
C LEU A 181 4.88 -15.82 -31.60
N LEU A 182 5.85 -15.50 -32.47
CA LEU A 182 6.22 -14.14 -32.86
C LEU A 182 4.99 -13.40 -33.39
N LEU A 183 4.36 -13.93 -34.45
CA LEU A 183 3.18 -13.31 -35.07
C LEU A 183 2.01 -13.19 -34.08
N LEU A 184 1.80 -14.20 -33.24
CA LEU A 184 0.79 -14.19 -32.18
C LEU A 184 1.11 -13.10 -31.15
N SER A 185 2.38 -12.93 -30.79
CA SER A 185 2.80 -11.98 -29.77
C SER A 185 2.85 -10.53 -30.27
N LEU A 186 3.22 -10.32 -31.54
CA LEU A 186 3.13 -9.03 -32.23
C LEU A 186 1.66 -8.65 -32.44
N SER A 187 0.81 -9.60 -32.83
CA SER A 187 -0.63 -9.36 -32.96
C SER A 187 -1.29 -9.12 -31.61
N LEU A 188 -0.94 -9.87 -30.55
CA LEU A 188 -1.41 -9.57 -29.20
C LEU A 188 -0.91 -8.21 -28.72
N GLY A 189 0.37 -7.89 -28.90
CA GLY A 189 0.92 -6.58 -28.55
C GLY A 189 0.20 -5.45 -29.28
N TRP A 190 -0.09 -5.64 -30.57
CA TRP A 190 -0.85 -4.69 -31.40
C TRP A 190 -2.32 -4.57 -30.95
N ILE A 191 -2.99 -5.70 -30.67
CA ILE A 191 -4.37 -5.74 -30.17
C ILE A 191 -4.47 -5.13 -28.77
N LEU A 192 -3.49 -5.37 -27.90
CA LEU A 192 -3.43 -4.75 -26.58
C LEU A 192 -3.15 -3.26 -26.72
N TYR A 193 -2.26 -2.83 -27.61
CA TYR A 193 -1.95 -1.41 -27.82
C TYR A 193 -3.14 -0.62 -28.41
N TYR A 194 -3.78 -1.12 -29.48
CA TYR A 194 -4.88 -0.43 -30.15
C TYR A 194 -6.25 -0.71 -29.51
N GLY A 195 -6.50 -1.95 -29.07
CA GLY A 195 -7.77 -2.39 -28.49
C GLY A 195 -7.89 -2.10 -27.00
N LEU A 196 -6.78 -2.08 -26.26
CA LEU A 196 -6.69 -1.48 -24.94
C LEU A 196 -5.96 -0.15 -25.06
N ARG A 197 -6.57 0.83 -25.76
CA ARG A 197 -6.35 2.22 -25.39
C ARG A 197 -6.70 2.34 -23.91
N LEU A 198 -5.69 2.20 -23.06
CA LEU A 198 -5.73 2.50 -21.64
C LEU A 198 -5.83 4.01 -21.52
N ASP A 199 -6.97 4.53 -21.96
CA ASP A 199 -7.34 5.91 -21.86
C ASP A 199 -7.03 6.35 -20.45
N SER A 200 -6.37 7.49 -20.37
CA SER A 200 -6.44 8.30 -19.18
C SER A 200 -6.21 7.62 -17.81
N MET A 201 -5.51 6.48 -17.62
CA MET A 201 -5.16 5.99 -16.27
C MET A 201 -4.19 6.97 -15.57
N LYS A 202 -4.65 8.21 -15.30
CA LYS A 202 -4.20 9.03 -14.19
C LYS A 202 -4.10 8.11 -12.97
N LYS A 203 -3.17 8.38 -12.05
CA LYS A 203 -2.87 7.61 -10.82
C LYS A 203 -4.10 7.36 -9.92
N GLY A 204 -5.05 6.61 -10.45
CA GLY A 204 -6.41 6.45 -10.01
C GLY A 204 -6.68 4.97 -10.04
N GLY A 205 -6.17 4.34 -9.00
CA GLY A 205 -6.65 3.03 -8.66
C GLY A 205 -8.13 3.06 -8.33
N LEU A 206 -8.76 1.89 -8.46
CA LEU A 206 -10.14 1.58 -8.05
C LEU A 206 -10.47 1.97 -6.59
N PHE A 207 -9.45 2.27 -5.76
CA PHE A 207 -9.62 2.70 -4.35
C PHE A 207 -8.67 3.82 -3.87
N LEU A 208 -7.92 4.49 -4.78
CA LEU A 208 -7.11 5.66 -4.40
C LEU A 208 -7.86 6.97 -4.69
N VAL A 209 -9.09 7.04 -4.18
CA VAL A 209 -9.76 8.33 -3.92
C VAL A 209 -8.90 9.18 -2.97
N GLU A 210 -8.04 8.60 -2.12
CA GLU A 210 -7.25 9.39 -1.16
C GLU A 210 -6.04 10.13 -1.77
N GLU A 211 -5.41 9.63 -2.85
CA GLU A 211 -4.25 10.31 -3.45
C GLU A 211 -4.65 11.27 -4.59
N ILE A 212 -5.77 10.99 -5.27
CA ILE A 212 -6.40 11.93 -6.20
C ILE A 212 -7.15 13.03 -5.46
N ASP A 213 -7.80 12.78 -4.32
CA ASP A 213 -8.31 13.89 -3.50
C ASP A 213 -7.15 14.74 -3.01
N LEU A 214 -6.03 14.18 -2.53
CA LEU A 214 -4.94 15.01 -2.03
C LEU A 214 -4.22 15.83 -3.10
N LYS A 215 -4.13 15.36 -4.35
CA LYS A 215 -3.56 16.15 -5.47
C LYS A 215 -4.60 17.02 -6.19
N GLY A 216 -5.84 16.57 -6.28
CA GLY A 216 -6.95 17.32 -6.86
C GLY A 216 -7.43 18.44 -5.96
N THR A 217 -7.57 18.19 -4.65
CA THR A 217 -7.82 19.24 -3.65
C THR A 217 -6.58 20.10 -3.44
N SER A 218 -5.35 19.59 -3.50
CA SER A 218 -4.15 20.45 -3.49
C SER A 218 -4.13 21.40 -4.68
N SER A 219 -4.35 20.90 -5.90
CA SER A 219 -4.38 21.74 -7.09
C SER A 219 -5.55 22.73 -7.08
N GLN A 220 -6.74 22.32 -6.61
CA GLN A 220 -7.88 23.23 -6.49
C GLN A 220 -7.72 24.23 -5.34
N THR A 221 -7.16 23.82 -4.20
CA THR A 221 -6.86 24.74 -3.08
C THR A 221 -5.77 25.72 -3.46
N GLU A 222 -4.78 25.32 -4.26
CA GLU A 222 -3.80 26.23 -4.84
C GLU A 222 -4.43 27.18 -5.85
N GLN A 223 -5.25 26.68 -6.78
CA GLN A 223 -5.91 27.54 -7.78
C GLN A 223 -6.85 28.55 -7.11
N THR A 224 -7.74 28.09 -6.23
CA THR A 224 -8.63 28.97 -5.44
C THR A 224 -7.84 29.94 -4.56
N LEU A 225 -6.69 29.54 -4.03
CA LEU A 225 -5.79 30.45 -3.30
C LEU A 225 -5.24 31.56 -4.20
N PHE A 226 -4.80 31.24 -5.43
CA PHE A 226 -4.32 32.24 -6.39
C PHE A 226 -5.44 33.15 -6.89
N ASP A 227 -6.62 32.61 -7.19
CA ASP A 227 -7.79 33.40 -7.60
C ASP A 227 -8.19 34.39 -6.49
N LEU A 228 -8.20 33.94 -5.23
CA LEU A 228 -8.45 34.79 -4.07
C LEU A 228 -7.31 35.80 -3.81
N GLN A 229 -6.07 35.43 -4.11
CA GLN A 229 -4.92 36.32 -4.00
C GLN A 229 -5.05 37.49 -4.97
N ASP A 230 -5.33 37.21 -6.24
CA ASP A 230 -5.47 38.24 -7.29
C ASP A 230 -6.66 39.15 -6.98
N LYS A 231 -7.78 38.56 -6.56
CA LYS A 231 -8.95 39.31 -6.11
C LYS A 231 -8.64 40.21 -4.91
N LEU A 232 -7.94 39.71 -3.90
CA LEU A 232 -7.54 40.48 -2.73
C LEU A 232 -6.59 41.62 -3.08
N ILE A 233 -5.56 41.36 -3.90
CA ILE A 233 -4.59 42.38 -4.33
C ILE A 233 -5.32 43.51 -5.05
N LYS A 234 -6.26 43.17 -5.95
CA LYS A 234 -7.07 44.16 -6.66
C LYS A 234 -7.89 45.01 -5.69
N GLU A 235 -8.74 44.40 -4.86
CA GLU A 235 -9.61 45.11 -3.92
C GLU A 235 -8.80 45.94 -2.90
N MET A 236 -7.68 45.43 -2.41
CA MET A 236 -6.79 46.16 -1.49
C MET A 236 -6.06 47.31 -2.17
N SER A 237 -5.66 47.17 -3.44
CA SER A 237 -4.97 48.25 -4.17
C SER A 237 -5.88 49.45 -4.39
N GLU A 238 -7.17 49.22 -4.66
CA GLU A 238 -8.20 50.25 -4.77
C GLU A 238 -8.38 50.97 -3.41
N GLU A 239 -8.53 50.21 -2.32
CA GLU A 239 -8.66 50.75 -0.96
C GLU A 239 -7.42 51.53 -0.48
N ILE A 240 -6.22 51.07 -0.85
CA ILE A 240 -4.97 51.77 -0.53
C ILE A 240 -4.85 53.09 -1.31
N ALA A 241 -5.32 53.12 -2.56
CA ALA A 241 -5.29 54.34 -3.37
C ALA A 241 -6.15 55.47 -2.75
N GLU A 242 -7.27 55.12 -2.14
CA GLU A 242 -8.22 56.05 -1.52
C GLU A 242 -7.75 56.64 -0.17
N LYS A 243 -6.77 56.03 0.51
CA LYS A 243 -6.30 56.56 1.81
C LYS A 243 -5.59 57.93 1.64
N PRO A 244 -5.85 58.92 2.50
CA PRO A 244 -5.23 60.25 2.35
C PRO A 244 -3.78 60.30 2.85
N ALA A 245 -3.45 59.55 3.92
CA ALA A 245 -2.13 59.58 4.53
C ALA A 245 -1.16 58.61 3.82
N LEU A 246 -0.03 59.12 3.35
CA LEU A 246 1.01 58.33 2.69
C LEU A 246 1.55 57.20 3.59
N GLN A 247 1.67 57.46 4.90
CA GLN A 247 2.14 56.47 5.87
C GLN A 247 1.19 55.26 5.98
N ASP A 248 -0.12 55.49 5.91
CA ASP A 248 -1.11 54.40 5.94
C ASP A 248 -1.04 53.56 4.66
N LYS A 249 -0.80 54.19 3.50
CA LYS A 249 -0.60 53.46 2.23
C LYS A 249 0.58 52.50 2.33
N TYR A 250 1.73 52.99 2.81
CA TYR A 250 2.93 52.16 2.97
C TYR A 250 2.72 51.05 4.00
N SER A 251 2.05 51.35 5.13
CA SER A 251 1.73 50.34 6.14
C SER A 251 0.86 49.23 5.57
N MET A 252 -0.27 49.58 4.92
CA MET A 252 -1.17 48.59 4.31
C MET A 252 -0.48 47.78 3.22
N MET A 253 0.34 48.39 2.38
CA MET A 253 1.06 47.69 1.31
C MET A 253 2.11 46.71 1.86
N ASN A 254 2.82 47.08 2.93
CA ASN A 254 3.77 46.18 3.60
C ASN A 254 3.04 44.99 4.26
N LEU A 255 1.92 45.25 4.95
CA LEU A 255 1.12 44.16 5.54
C LEU A 255 0.53 43.24 4.46
N LEU A 256 0.09 43.80 3.32
CA LEU A 256 -0.38 43.03 2.18
C LEU A 256 0.75 42.16 1.59
N ASP A 257 1.95 42.72 1.40
CA ASP A 257 3.13 41.96 0.93
C ASP A 257 3.40 40.77 1.85
N VAL A 258 3.35 40.97 3.18
CA VAL A 258 3.57 39.88 4.15
C VAL A 258 2.54 38.75 3.99
N ILE A 259 1.25 39.05 3.78
CA ILE A 259 0.25 37.97 3.62
C ILE A 259 0.42 37.27 2.27
N VAL A 260 0.67 38.05 1.21
CA VAL A 260 0.79 37.54 -0.18
C VAL A 260 2.07 36.71 -0.36
N LYS A 261 3.16 37.10 0.29
CA LYS A 261 4.48 36.50 0.17
C LYS A 261 4.58 35.20 0.98
N LYS A 262 3.76 34.20 0.60
CA LYS A 262 3.72 32.79 1.03
C LYS A 262 4.48 32.47 2.32
N THR A 263 4.24 33.22 3.38
CA THR A 263 5.14 33.16 4.53
C THR A 263 4.84 31.89 5.30
N GLU A 264 5.87 31.12 5.65
CA GLU A 264 5.68 29.88 6.39
C GLU A 264 5.34 30.12 7.88
N ASP A 265 5.52 31.35 8.36
CA ASP A 265 5.33 31.77 9.74
C ASP A 265 3.89 32.26 9.99
N ALA A 266 3.12 31.44 10.71
CA ALA A 266 1.75 31.74 11.09
C ALA A 266 1.62 33.03 11.92
N LYS A 267 2.64 33.40 12.71
CA LYS A 267 2.60 34.62 13.54
C LYS A 267 2.67 35.88 12.70
N GLN A 268 3.48 35.87 11.64
CA GLN A 268 3.60 36.99 10.71
C GLN A 268 2.31 37.18 9.92
N VAL A 269 1.75 36.10 9.38
CA VAL A 269 0.46 36.15 8.65
C VAL A 269 -0.66 36.63 9.58
N LYS A 270 -0.71 36.14 10.83
CA LYS A 270 -1.67 36.62 11.83
C LYS A 270 -1.52 38.11 12.10
N LYS A 271 -0.30 38.59 12.39
CA LYS A 271 -0.03 40.00 12.66
C LYS A 271 -0.41 40.89 11.48
N ALA A 272 -0.04 40.47 10.27
CA ALA A 272 -0.35 41.18 9.04
C ALA A 272 -1.87 41.24 8.77
N ALA A 273 -2.57 40.12 8.90
CA ALA A 273 -4.02 40.06 8.77
C ALA A 273 -4.72 40.96 9.80
N THR A 274 -4.34 40.89 11.08
CA THR A 274 -4.92 41.77 12.11
C THR A 274 -4.62 43.25 11.87
N GLY A 275 -3.43 43.58 11.36
CA GLY A 275 -3.04 44.94 11.02
C GLY A 275 -3.87 45.49 9.85
N LEU A 276 -4.05 44.69 8.78
CA LEU A 276 -4.91 45.08 7.66
C LEU A 276 -6.35 45.31 8.10
N VAL A 277 -6.90 44.41 8.92
CA VAL A 277 -8.25 44.58 9.47
C VAL A 277 -8.34 45.88 10.29
N SER A 278 -7.31 46.24 11.06
CA SER A 278 -7.30 47.49 11.82
C SER A 278 -7.31 48.74 10.92
N HIS A 279 -6.52 48.74 9.83
CA HIS A 279 -6.50 49.85 8.86
C HIS A 279 -7.78 49.96 8.03
N LEU A 280 -8.43 48.83 7.74
CA LEU A 280 -9.73 48.78 7.07
C LEU A 280 -10.87 49.26 7.99
N LYS A 281 -10.73 49.08 9.31
CA LYS A 281 -11.72 49.51 10.31
C LYS A 281 -11.56 50.97 10.76
N MET A 282 -10.35 51.51 10.75
CA MET A 282 -10.10 52.92 11.07
C MET A 282 -10.55 53.80 9.90
N GLU A 283 -11.81 54.23 9.93
CA GLU A 283 -12.29 55.31 9.07
C GLU A 283 -11.97 56.68 9.68
N GLY A 284 -11.60 57.63 8.81
CA GLY A 284 -11.51 59.04 9.17
C GLY A 284 -12.88 59.60 9.55
N PRO A 285 -12.94 60.68 10.36
CA PRO A 285 -14.19 61.25 10.81
C PRO A 285 -15.07 61.69 9.63
N GLY A 286 -16.22 61.03 9.42
CA GLY A 286 -17.25 61.47 8.47
C GLY A 286 -17.73 60.44 7.44
N ILE A 287 -17.16 59.23 7.38
CA ILE A 287 -17.63 58.20 6.43
C ILE A 287 -18.77 57.39 7.10
N LYS A 288 -19.93 57.38 6.44
CA LYS A 288 -21.08 56.57 6.86
C LYS A 288 -20.67 55.10 6.74
N LEU A 289 -20.95 54.30 7.79
CA LEU A 289 -20.90 52.83 7.83
C LEU A 289 -21.57 52.24 6.56
N LYS A 290 -20.83 52.17 5.46
CA LYS A 290 -21.27 51.51 4.24
C LYS A 290 -21.14 50.01 4.53
N ALA A 291 -22.18 49.28 4.11
CA ALA A 291 -22.34 47.84 4.21
C ALA A 291 -21.00 47.08 4.14
N GLU A 292 -20.88 46.05 4.99
CA GLU A 292 -19.76 45.10 5.09
C GLU A 292 -18.85 45.13 3.86
N ARG A 293 -17.67 45.76 4.00
CA ARG A 293 -16.78 45.97 2.86
C ARG A 293 -16.43 44.62 2.24
N PRO A 294 -16.67 44.40 0.93
CA PRO A 294 -16.37 43.14 0.26
C PRO A 294 -14.89 42.74 0.46
N THR A 295 -13.99 43.72 0.55
CA THR A 295 -12.56 43.55 0.84
C THR A 295 -12.28 42.80 2.13
N LEU A 296 -13.05 43.03 3.20
CA LEU A 296 -12.87 42.32 4.47
C LEU A 296 -13.28 40.85 4.36
N ALA A 297 -14.35 40.57 3.60
CA ALA A 297 -14.79 39.21 3.32
C ALA A 297 -13.78 38.47 2.45
N THR A 298 -13.26 39.12 1.40
CA THR A 298 -12.20 38.57 0.53
C THR A 298 -10.91 38.32 1.32
N LEU A 299 -10.47 39.25 2.17
CA LEU A 299 -9.32 39.06 3.06
C LEU A 299 -9.51 37.84 3.96
N LYS A 300 -10.73 37.63 4.45
CA LYS A 300 -11.09 36.48 5.28
C LYS A 300 -11.09 35.16 4.56
N GLU A 301 -11.66 35.13 3.38
CA GLU A 301 -11.63 33.93 2.55
C GLU A 301 -10.19 33.58 2.18
N TYR A 302 -9.38 34.58 1.81
CA TYR A 302 -7.97 34.40 1.47
C TYR A 302 -7.14 33.89 2.65
N VAL A 303 -7.18 34.53 3.82
CA VAL A 303 -6.42 34.10 5.01
C VAL A 303 -6.82 32.69 5.42
N ASN A 304 -8.12 32.35 5.38
CA ASN A 304 -8.58 30.99 5.65
C ASN A 304 -8.05 29.98 4.62
N SER A 305 -7.98 30.35 3.34
CA SER A 305 -7.37 29.53 2.29
C SER A 305 -5.87 29.32 2.53
N VAL A 306 -5.12 30.37 2.92
CA VAL A 306 -3.70 30.30 3.29
C VAL A 306 -3.49 29.32 4.45
N ILE A 307 -4.30 29.42 5.52
CA ILE A 307 -4.22 28.53 6.68
C ILE A 307 -4.45 27.07 6.26
N ARG A 308 -5.51 26.79 5.48
CA ARG A 308 -5.81 25.44 4.98
C ARG A 308 -4.69 24.89 4.11
N HIS A 309 -4.15 25.71 3.20
CA HIS A 309 -3.05 25.33 2.33
C HIS A 309 -1.80 24.96 3.16
N GLN A 310 -1.44 25.75 4.16
CA GLN A 310 -0.26 25.50 5.00
C GLN A 310 -0.43 24.28 5.93
N LEU A 311 -1.65 24.05 6.47
CA LEU A 311 -1.96 22.83 7.22
C LEU A 311 -1.83 21.58 6.34
N ASN A 312 -2.38 21.62 5.13
CA ASN A 312 -2.27 20.52 4.16
C ASN A 312 -0.81 20.27 3.73
N LYS A 313 -0.05 21.33 3.45
CA LYS A 313 1.39 21.25 3.13
C LYS A 313 2.17 20.60 4.27
N THR A 314 1.94 21.03 5.50
CA THR A 314 2.61 20.48 6.70
C THR A 314 2.22 19.00 6.94
N GLU A 315 0.96 18.64 6.71
CA GLU A 315 0.51 17.24 6.78
C GLU A 315 1.20 16.37 5.70
N GLN A 316 1.36 16.87 4.48
CA GLN A 316 2.06 16.17 3.41
C GLN A 316 3.56 16.01 3.71
N GLU A 317 4.23 17.06 4.16
CA GLU A 317 5.63 17.01 4.60
C GLU A 317 5.82 15.98 5.72
N MET A 318 4.89 15.91 6.67
CA MET A 318 4.90 14.91 7.73
C MET A 318 4.76 13.49 7.19
N ARG A 319 3.84 13.26 6.23
CA ARG A 319 3.70 11.94 5.57
C ARG A 319 4.96 11.53 4.82
N GLN A 320 5.57 12.43 4.06
CA GLN A 320 6.83 12.18 3.36
C GLN A 320 7.95 11.86 4.36
N ASN A 321 8.01 12.57 5.48
CA ASN A 321 8.99 12.31 6.53
C ASN A 321 8.77 10.95 7.22
N LEU A 322 7.51 10.53 7.40
CA LEU A 322 7.17 9.21 7.93
C LEU A 322 7.56 8.06 6.99
N GLN A 323 7.47 8.26 5.67
CA GLN A 323 7.89 7.27 4.66
C GLN A 323 9.40 6.99 4.68
N LYS A 324 10.23 7.93 5.15
CA LYS A 324 11.69 7.74 5.30
C LYS A 324 12.05 6.65 6.34
N THR A 325 11.10 6.17 7.15
CA THR A 325 11.31 5.08 8.14
C THR A 325 10.37 3.89 7.87
N PRO A 326 10.65 3.05 6.85
CA PRO A 326 9.72 2.01 6.41
C PRO A 326 9.50 0.90 7.43
N LEU A 327 10.45 0.67 8.36
CA LEU A 327 10.36 -0.41 9.35
C LEU A 327 9.40 -0.13 10.52
N ASP A 328 8.92 1.11 10.70
CA ASP A 328 8.06 1.50 11.84
C ASP A 328 6.59 1.77 11.40
N ILE A 329 6.02 0.86 10.61
CA ILE A 329 4.69 1.02 9.97
C ILE A 329 3.60 1.32 11.00
N LYS A 330 3.59 0.59 12.14
CA LYS A 330 2.57 0.76 13.19
C LYS A 330 2.60 2.17 13.78
N ARG A 331 3.78 2.72 14.09
CA ARG A 331 3.89 4.08 14.63
C ARG A 331 3.69 5.14 13.56
N SER A 332 4.08 4.88 12.32
CA SER A 332 3.77 5.75 11.18
C SER A 332 2.27 5.95 11.02
N MET A 333 1.48 4.86 11.07
CA MET A 333 0.02 4.94 11.04
C MET A 333 -0.56 5.69 12.25
N ALA A 334 -0.06 5.41 13.46
CA ALA A 334 -0.50 6.12 14.66
C ALA A 334 -0.19 7.63 14.59
N THR A 335 1.01 7.99 14.12
CA THR A 335 1.42 9.40 13.95
C THR A 335 0.54 10.08 12.90
N SER A 336 0.29 9.43 11.75
CA SER A 336 -0.61 9.98 10.73
C SER A 336 -2.04 10.17 11.23
N ALA A 337 -2.57 9.23 12.03
CA ALA A 337 -3.89 9.36 12.64
C ALA A 337 -3.96 10.55 13.62
N LEU A 338 -2.92 10.74 14.45
CA LEU A 338 -2.83 11.87 15.37
C LEU A 338 -2.70 13.22 14.65
N VAL A 339 -1.93 13.29 13.56
CA VAL A 339 -1.83 14.46 12.68
C VAL A 339 -3.21 14.85 12.14
N ARG A 340 -3.99 13.87 11.64
CA ARG A 340 -5.36 14.12 11.16
C ARG A 340 -6.28 14.58 12.29
N LYS A 341 -6.19 13.99 13.48
CA LYS A 341 -6.98 14.42 14.66
C LYS A 341 -6.66 15.85 15.08
N MET A 342 -5.38 16.22 15.07
CA MET A 342 -4.93 17.59 15.33
C MET A 342 -5.47 18.57 14.26
N ASN A 343 -5.40 18.20 12.98
CA ASN A 343 -5.94 19.00 11.89
C ASN A 343 -7.46 19.20 11.99
N LYS A 344 -8.19 18.19 12.48
CA LYS A 344 -9.66 18.25 12.69
C LYS A 344 -10.10 18.83 14.03
N SER A 345 -9.16 19.22 14.90
CA SER A 345 -9.49 19.70 16.24
C SER A 345 -10.27 21.02 16.17
N SER A 346 -11.28 21.16 17.00
CA SER A 346 -12.12 22.35 17.09
C SER A 346 -11.76 23.26 18.28
N THR A 347 -10.92 22.78 19.21
CA THR A 347 -10.50 23.52 20.40
C THR A 347 -8.99 23.54 20.57
N THR A 348 -8.46 24.60 21.18
CA THR A 348 -7.03 24.76 21.47
C THR A 348 -6.51 23.69 22.44
N GLU A 349 -7.36 23.23 23.36
CA GLU A 349 -7.08 22.14 24.28
C GLU A 349 -6.88 20.80 23.56
N GLN A 350 -7.74 20.49 22.57
CA GLN A 350 -7.57 19.30 21.73
C GLN A 350 -6.25 19.35 20.95
N VAL A 351 -5.92 20.51 20.38
CA VAL A 351 -4.66 20.71 19.66
C VAL A 351 -3.46 20.47 20.60
N ALA A 352 -3.48 21.04 21.81
CA ALA A 352 -2.41 20.83 22.79
C ALA A 352 -2.31 19.37 23.27
N LYS A 353 -3.44 18.67 23.41
CA LYS A 353 -3.47 17.24 23.74
C LYS A 353 -2.81 16.40 22.65
N TYR A 354 -3.24 16.56 21.40
CA TYR A 354 -2.69 15.78 20.29
C TYR A 354 -1.24 16.15 19.97
N GLU A 355 -0.83 17.39 20.19
CA GLU A 355 0.58 17.79 20.14
C GLU A 355 1.42 16.97 21.12
N LYS A 356 1.02 16.88 22.40
CA LYS A 356 1.75 16.10 23.41
C LYS A 356 1.82 14.62 23.04
N GLU A 357 0.74 14.04 22.53
CA GLU A 357 0.69 12.65 22.06
C GLU A 357 1.61 12.42 20.84
N LEU A 358 1.65 13.35 19.89
CA LEU A 358 2.56 13.32 18.75
C LEU A 358 4.01 13.40 19.18
N GLN A 359 4.35 14.34 20.06
CA GLN A 359 5.71 14.51 20.58
C GLN A 359 6.20 13.23 21.28
N LYS A 360 5.36 12.62 22.14
CA LYS A 360 5.67 11.35 22.80
C LYS A 360 5.88 10.21 21.78
N THR A 361 5.03 10.14 20.75
CA THR A 361 5.13 9.12 19.70
C THR A 361 6.42 9.27 18.88
N ILE A 362 6.80 10.51 18.53
CA ILE A 362 8.02 10.82 17.78
C ILE A 362 9.28 10.55 18.61
N GLN A 363 9.28 10.90 19.90
CA GLN A 363 10.41 10.63 20.80
C GLN A 363 10.67 9.13 20.94
N ASN A 364 9.60 8.33 21.06
CA ASN A 364 9.67 6.87 21.17
C ASN A 364 10.01 6.15 19.85
N ALA A 365 9.97 6.84 18.71
CA ALA A 365 10.25 6.26 17.40
C ALA A 365 11.72 5.80 17.27
N ARG A 366 11.96 4.69 16.55
CA ARG A 366 13.30 4.22 16.20
C ARG A 366 13.82 4.97 14.96
N ALA A 367 13.92 6.29 15.07
CA ALA A 367 14.42 7.18 14.02
C ALA A 367 15.72 7.86 14.46
N ASN A 368 16.54 8.30 13.51
CA ASN A 368 17.73 9.11 13.83
C ASN A 368 17.31 10.47 14.44
N THR A 369 18.22 11.09 15.19
CA THR A 369 17.94 12.35 15.92
C THR A 369 17.49 13.47 14.98
N LYS A 370 18.14 13.60 13.82
CA LYS A 370 17.79 14.61 12.80
C LYS A 370 16.33 14.48 12.31
N LEU A 371 15.87 13.26 12.02
CA LEU A 371 14.51 13.01 11.56
C LEU A 371 13.49 13.26 12.68
N LYS A 372 13.84 12.96 13.93
CA LYS A 372 13.01 13.31 15.09
C LYS A 372 12.85 14.83 15.21
N GLU A 373 13.94 15.58 15.08
CA GLU A 373 13.92 17.06 15.11
C GLU A 373 13.08 17.63 13.97
N GLU A 374 13.24 17.13 12.75
CA GLU A 374 12.41 17.52 11.59
C GLU A 374 10.92 17.30 11.87
N ARG A 375 10.54 16.12 12.39
CA ARG A 375 9.15 15.81 12.75
C ARG A 375 8.63 16.71 13.87
N MET A 376 9.44 17.00 14.88
CA MET A 376 9.07 17.91 15.96
C MET A 376 8.86 19.34 15.46
N LYS A 377 9.68 19.80 14.50
CA LYS A 377 9.49 21.09 13.83
C LYS A 377 8.15 21.14 13.09
N LEU A 378 7.79 20.08 12.37
CA LEU A 378 6.50 19.97 11.67
C LEU A 378 5.31 19.97 12.64
N VAL A 379 5.41 19.27 13.78
CA VAL A 379 4.36 19.31 14.82
C VAL A 379 4.16 20.72 15.36
N ARG A 380 5.24 21.46 15.63
CA ARG A 380 5.15 22.87 16.10
C ARG A 380 4.52 23.76 15.03
N LYS A 381 4.96 23.64 13.77
CA LYS A 381 4.39 24.38 12.63
C LYS A 381 2.88 24.12 12.51
N MET A 382 2.47 22.85 12.59
CA MET A 382 1.05 22.47 12.54
C MET A 382 0.24 23.04 13.70
N ARG A 383 0.80 23.05 14.92
CA ARG A 383 0.19 23.66 16.11
C ARG A 383 -0.03 25.15 15.92
N GLU A 384 0.96 25.88 15.40
CA GLU A 384 0.88 27.33 15.20
C GLU A 384 -0.22 27.68 14.19
N TRP A 385 -0.25 27.01 13.04
CA TRP A 385 -1.29 27.21 12.03
C TRP A 385 -2.68 26.83 12.54
N LYS A 386 -2.81 25.71 13.25
CA LYS A 386 -4.09 25.29 13.81
C LYS A 386 -4.57 26.22 14.93
N SER A 387 -3.65 26.72 15.75
CA SER A 387 -3.99 27.71 16.78
C SER A 387 -4.41 29.03 16.15
N PHE A 388 -3.83 29.42 15.00
CA PHE A 388 -4.28 30.59 14.26
C PHE A 388 -5.71 30.41 13.74
N GLU A 389 -6.01 29.28 13.08
CA GLU A 389 -7.37 28.91 12.64
C GLU A 389 -8.38 29.01 13.78
N LEU A 390 -8.04 28.44 14.94
CA LEU A 390 -8.90 28.39 16.12
C LEU A 390 -8.96 29.69 16.92
N SER A 391 -8.00 30.61 16.74
CA SER A 391 -7.93 31.85 17.52
C SER A 391 -9.07 32.83 17.21
N LYS A 392 -10.13 32.38 16.53
CA LYS A 392 -11.31 33.14 16.15
C LYS A 392 -10.90 34.53 15.69
N TRP A 393 -9.99 34.60 14.72
CA TRP A 393 -9.64 35.87 14.12
C TRP A 393 -10.89 36.53 13.49
N ASP A 394 -11.96 35.75 13.28
CA ASP A 394 -13.35 36.20 13.10
C ASP A 394 -13.84 37.23 14.13
N GLN A 395 -13.45 37.13 15.41
CA GLN A 395 -13.76 38.15 16.43
C GLN A 395 -13.05 39.48 16.16
N VAL A 396 -11.94 39.46 15.42
CA VAL A 396 -11.27 40.66 14.92
C VAL A 396 -11.99 41.22 13.68
N ALA A 397 -12.77 40.41 12.95
CA ALA A 397 -13.53 40.83 11.76
C ALA A 397 -14.97 41.29 12.03
N VAL A 398 -15.64 40.78 13.08
CA VAL A 398 -17.00 41.18 13.50
C VAL A 398 -16.99 42.60 14.13
N PRO A 399 -18.08 43.40 14.04
CA PRO A 399 -18.11 44.76 14.56
C PRO A 399 -17.89 44.79 16.07
N LEU A 400 -17.29 45.87 16.58
CA LEU A 400 -17.45 46.26 17.98
C LEU A 400 -18.95 46.40 18.25
N GLN A 401 -19.58 45.35 18.77
CA GLN A 401 -20.89 45.48 19.40
C GLN A 401 -20.74 46.55 20.48
N LYS A 402 -21.67 47.51 20.44
CA LYS A 402 -21.79 48.66 21.35
C LYS A 402 -21.24 48.34 22.73
N VAL A 403 -20.33 49.20 23.20
CA VAL A 403 -19.95 49.32 24.61
C VAL A 403 -21.23 49.22 25.45
N PRO A 404 -21.35 48.24 26.36
CA PRO A 404 -22.50 48.20 27.25
C PRO A 404 -22.49 49.46 28.12
N PRO A 405 -23.65 50.05 28.43
CA PRO A 405 -23.74 51.17 29.38
C PRO A 405 -23.12 50.74 30.73
N PRO A 406 -22.61 51.71 31.52
CA PRO A 406 -21.86 51.41 32.74
C PRO A 406 -22.70 50.53 33.69
N PRO A 407 -22.07 49.57 34.39
CA PRO A 407 -22.79 48.61 35.20
C PRO A 407 -23.59 49.32 36.29
N GLU A 408 -24.89 49.03 36.34
CA GLU A 408 -25.73 49.40 37.48
C GLU A 408 -25.14 48.82 38.77
N PRO A 409 -25.15 49.58 39.88
CA PRO A 409 -24.61 49.13 41.14
C PRO A 409 -25.40 47.91 41.66
N LEU A 410 -24.67 46.81 41.89
CA LEU A 410 -25.18 45.59 42.52
C LEU A 410 -26.01 45.92 43.77
N THR A 411 -27.26 45.46 43.78
CA THR A 411 -28.15 45.56 44.95
C THR A 411 -27.59 44.77 46.14
N PRO A 412 -27.87 45.20 47.38
CA PRO A 412 -27.32 44.60 48.61
C PRO A 412 -27.62 43.09 48.73
N GLU A 413 -28.71 42.61 48.14
CA GLU A 413 -29.08 41.18 48.11
C GLU A 413 -28.11 40.31 47.29
N GLN A 414 -27.46 40.86 46.26
CA GLN A 414 -26.48 40.12 45.44
C GLN A 414 -25.11 40.03 46.12
N LYS A 415 -24.77 40.99 47.01
CA LYS A 415 -23.55 40.93 47.84
C LYS A 415 -23.68 39.89 48.95
N GLU A 416 -24.90 39.64 49.44
CA GLU A 416 -25.16 38.65 50.49
C GLU A 416 -25.06 37.20 50.00
N LEU A 417 -25.41 36.94 48.73
CA LEU A 417 -25.32 35.60 48.14
C LEU A 417 -23.88 35.18 47.79
N ILE A 418 -23.01 36.14 47.46
CA ILE A 418 -21.59 35.89 47.22
C ILE A 418 -20.85 35.70 48.56
N ALA A 419 -21.20 36.45 49.60
CA ALA A 419 -20.66 36.26 50.95
C ALA A 419 -21.04 34.91 51.57
N LYS A 420 -22.23 34.36 51.25
CA LYS A 420 -22.65 33.02 51.68
C LYS A 420 -21.99 31.88 50.89
N ALA A 421 -21.50 32.14 49.68
CA ALA A 421 -20.76 31.16 48.87
C ALA A 421 -19.26 31.06 49.23
N GLU A 422 -18.67 32.12 49.80
CA GLU A 422 -17.26 32.14 50.24
C GLU A 422 -17.03 31.67 51.69
N ALA A 423 -18.09 31.51 52.50
CA ALA A 423 -17.99 31.08 53.90
C ALA A 423 -17.99 29.55 54.12
N LEU A 424 -17.92 28.73 53.06
CA LEU A 424 -18.03 27.26 53.15
C LEU A 424 -16.78 26.50 52.68
N LYS A 425 -15.59 27.11 52.82
CA LYS A 425 -14.31 26.44 52.58
C LYS A 425 -13.27 26.78 53.66
N THR A 426 -13.41 26.16 54.83
CA THR A 426 -12.30 26.03 55.80
C THR A 426 -12.38 24.70 56.58
N THR A 427 -11.47 23.77 56.22
CA THR A 427 -10.78 22.73 57.06
C THR A 427 -11.55 21.55 57.68
N PRO A 428 -10.90 20.39 58.04
CA PRO A 428 -9.54 19.85 57.78
C PRO A 428 -9.53 18.38 57.21
N PRO A 429 -8.37 17.73 56.94
CA PRO A 429 -8.29 16.47 56.17
C PRO A 429 -8.37 15.20 57.05
N PRO A 430 -8.85 14.05 56.53
CA PRO A 430 -8.76 12.78 57.25
C PRO A 430 -7.46 12.02 56.96
N GLN A 431 -7.07 11.28 58.00
CA GLN A 431 -5.85 10.53 58.26
C GLN A 431 -5.54 9.34 57.32
N PRO A 432 -4.29 8.84 57.33
CA PRO A 432 -3.77 7.81 56.43
C PRO A 432 -4.25 6.38 56.76
N LEU A 433 -4.18 5.50 55.76
CA LEU A 433 -4.50 4.07 55.84
C LEU A 433 -3.78 3.35 57.00
N THR A 434 -4.52 2.48 57.68
CA THR A 434 -4.06 1.58 58.75
C THR A 434 -3.13 0.47 58.24
N PRO A 435 -2.21 -0.03 59.08
CA PRO A 435 -1.24 -1.07 58.73
C PRO A 435 -1.86 -2.41 58.31
N GLU A 436 -3.08 -2.73 58.75
CA GLU A 436 -3.80 -3.96 58.40
C GLU A 436 -4.26 -4.00 56.93
N GLN A 437 -4.41 -2.85 56.26
CA GLN A 437 -4.79 -2.77 54.84
C GLN A 437 -3.57 -2.90 53.90
N LYS A 438 -2.35 -2.72 54.41
CA LYS A 438 -1.10 -2.97 53.66
C LYS A 438 -0.70 -4.44 53.68
N GLU A 439 -1.14 -5.20 54.68
CA GLU A 439 -0.82 -6.64 54.82
C GLU A 439 -1.64 -7.53 53.85
N LEU A 440 -2.85 -7.10 53.47
CA LEU A 440 -3.70 -7.81 52.51
C LEU A 440 -3.24 -7.64 51.05
N ILE A 441 -2.59 -6.52 50.72
CA ILE A 441 -2.04 -6.27 49.38
C ILE A 441 -0.69 -6.98 49.20
N ALA A 442 0.11 -7.10 50.28
CA ALA A 442 1.37 -7.87 50.27
C ALA A 442 1.15 -9.40 50.12
N LYS A 443 0.06 -9.96 50.68
CA LYS A 443 -0.31 -11.38 50.50
C LYS A 443 -0.83 -11.70 49.09
N ALA A 444 -1.33 -10.71 48.35
CA ALA A 444 -1.80 -10.90 46.98
C ALA A 444 -0.69 -10.79 45.91
N GLU A 445 0.39 -10.05 46.18
CA GLU A 445 1.56 -9.94 45.29
C GLU A 445 2.63 -11.02 45.52
N ALA A 446 2.66 -11.67 46.71
CA ALA A 446 3.54 -12.81 46.97
C ALA A 446 3.18 -14.10 46.21
N LEU A 447 2.01 -14.15 45.55
CA LEU A 447 1.52 -15.31 44.79
C LEU A 447 1.75 -15.20 43.27
N LYS A 448 2.45 -14.16 42.78
CA LYS A 448 2.66 -13.95 41.32
C LYS A 448 4.10 -13.70 40.87
N THR A 449 5.09 -13.66 41.75
CA THR A 449 6.48 -13.44 41.33
C THR A 449 7.49 -14.21 42.19
N THR A 450 7.65 -15.51 41.93
CA THR A 450 8.94 -16.22 41.77
C THR A 450 8.69 -17.73 41.57
N PRO A 451 9.36 -18.39 40.60
CA PRO A 451 9.36 -19.86 40.52
C PRO A 451 10.33 -20.38 41.58
N PRO A 452 9.92 -21.32 42.45
CA PRO A 452 10.51 -22.66 42.41
C PRO A 452 9.52 -23.74 42.96
N PRO A 453 9.90 -24.88 43.56
CA PRO A 453 9.38 -26.20 43.22
C PRO A 453 8.42 -26.78 44.28
N GLN A 454 7.81 -27.94 43.96
CA GLN A 454 7.02 -28.86 44.81
C GLN A 454 5.51 -28.58 44.98
N PRO A 455 4.68 -29.60 45.26
CA PRO A 455 4.69 -30.98 44.73
C PRO A 455 3.35 -31.33 44.03
N LEU A 456 3.39 -32.37 43.18
CA LEU A 456 2.29 -32.85 42.34
C LEU A 456 1.09 -33.38 43.15
N THR A 457 -0.11 -33.22 42.60
CA THR A 457 -1.38 -33.76 43.13
C THR A 457 -1.42 -35.31 43.07
N PRO A 458 -2.18 -35.99 43.94
CA PRO A 458 -2.25 -37.46 44.00
C PRO A 458 -2.72 -38.12 42.69
N GLU A 459 -3.56 -37.47 41.88
CA GLU A 459 -3.94 -37.96 40.53
C GLU A 459 -2.80 -37.84 39.49
N GLN A 460 -1.77 -37.03 39.76
CA GLN A 460 -0.56 -36.93 38.93
C GLN A 460 0.56 -37.88 39.39
N GLN A 461 0.48 -38.40 40.62
CA GLN A 461 1.38 -39.45 41.12
C GLN A 461 1.02 -40.85 40.60
N GLU A 462 -0.26 -41.11 40.32
CA GLU A 462 -0.74 -42.38 39.74
C GLU A 462 -0.30 -42.58 38.27
N LEU A 463 -0.17 -41.49 37.52
CA LEU A 463 0.30 -41.50 36.12
C LEU A 463 1.83 -41.61 35.99
N THR A 464 2.59 -41.20 37.00
CA THR A 464 4.04 -41.41 37.07
C THR A 464 4.40 -42.81 37.58
N ALA A 465 3.59 -43.41 38.45
CA ALA A 465 3.78 -44.77 38.96
C ALA A 465 3.54 -45.86 37.87
N GLN A 466 2.69 -45.60 36.87
CA GLN A 466 2.46 -46.51 35.74
C GLN A 466 3.57 -46.47 34.67
N ALA A 467 4.42 -45.44 34.66
CA ALA A 467 5.54 -45.31 33.72
C ALA A 467 6.84 -45.95 34.26
N GLU A 468 6.93 -46.21 35.57
CA GLU A 468 8.09 -46.81 36.24
C GLU A 468 7.97 -48.35 36.33
N ALA A 469 6.75 -48.88 36.32
CA ALA A 469 6.46 -50.33 36.28
C ALA A 469 6.75 -51.02 34.92
N LEU A 470 7.20 -50.27 33.90
CA LEU A 470 7.48 -50.77 32.54
C LEU A 470 8.99 -50.78 32.21
N LYS A 471 9.85 -50.54 33.20
CA LYS A 471 11.32 -50.61 33.07
C LYS A 471 11.98 -51.75 33.86
N GLU A 472 11.19 -52.60 34.51
CA GLU A 472 11.71 -53.66 35.39
C GLU A 472 11.54 -55.09 34.84
N MET A 473 11.41 -55.23 33.53
CA MET A 473 11.61 -56.52 32.85
C MET A 473 12.69 -56.35 31.78
N VAL A 474 13.89 -56.83 32.09
CA VAL A 474 14.82 -57.60 31.24
C VAL A 474 16.16 -57.61 31.96
N THR A 475 16.34 -58.65 32.77
CA THR A 475 17.63 -59.13 33.27
C THR A 475 18.26 -60.00 32.18
N PRO A 476 19.55 -59.85 31.88
CA PRO A 476 20.34 -60.99 31.42
C PRO A 476 21.36 -61.38 32.50
N GLU A 477 21.35 -62.66 32.84
CA GLU A 477 22.37 -63.33 33.65
C GLU A 477 23.79 -63.10 33.10
N PRO A 478 24.81 -63.00 33.98
CA PRO A 478 26.20 -63.05 33.56
C PRO A 478 26.62 -64.50 33.28
N LEU A 479 27.13 -64.75 32.07
CA LEU A 479 27.83 -65.99 31.72
C LEU A 479 29.13 -66.12 32.53
N THR A 480 29.39 -67.34 33.00
CA THR A 480 30.60 -67.74 33.73
C THR A 480 31.88 -67.69 32.87
N PRO A 481 33.06 -67.40 33.48
CA PRO A 481 34.35 -67.27 32.78
C PRO A 481 34.78 -68.49 31.94
N GLU A 482 34.31 -69.68 32.29
CA GLU A 482 34.65 -70.93 31.59
C GLU A 482 33.96 -71.07 30.21
N GLN A 483 32.84 -70.38 30.00
CA GLN A 483 32.15 -70.35 28.69
C GLN A 483 32.76 -69.35 27.71
N GLN A 484 33.44 -68.30 28.20
CA GLN A 484 34.13 -67.33 27.33
C GLN A 484 35.43 -67.90 26.73
N LEU A 485 36.11 -68.80 27.43
CA LEU A 485 37.33 -69.44 26.95
C LEU A 485 37.06 -70.55 25.91
N ALA A 486 35.95 -71.28 26.06
CA ALA A 486 35.53 -72.27 25.06
C ALA A 486 35.04 -71.60 23.75
N MET A 487 34.35 -70.47 23.87
CA MET A 487 33.89 -69.70 22.70
C MET A 487 35.04 -68.97 21.98
N GLN A 488 36.09 -68.55 22.70
CA GLN A 488 37.30 -67.99 22.06
C GLN A 488 38.11 -69.06 21.30
N LYS A 489 38.25 -70.27 21.85
CA LYS A 489 38.94 -71.36 21.14
C LYS A 489 38.18 -71.86 19.91
N GLU A 490 36.85 -71.92 19.95
CA GLU A 490 36.05 -72.31 18.78
C GLU A 490 36.01 -71.20 17.70
N LEU A 491 36.20 -69.93 18.09
CA LEU A 491 36.29 -68.81 17.15
C LEU A 491 37.68 -68.72 16.48
N GLU A 492 38.76 -69.04 17.19
CA GLU A 492 40.12 -69.09 16.62
C GLU A 492 40.30 -70.29 15.68
N GLU A 493 39.73 -71.45 15.99
CA GLU A 493 39.79 -72.64 15.14
C GLU A 493 38.95 -72.49 13.84
N LYS A 494 37.89 -71.68 13.87
CA LYS A 494 37.12 -71.30 12.67
C LYS A 494 37.74 -70.15 11.86
N LEU A 495 38.72 -69.42 12.40
CA LEU A 495 39.34 -68.26 11.72
C LEU A 495 40.57 -68.64 10.88
N GLU A 496 41.19 -69.81 11.10
CA GLU A 496 42.37 -70.25 10.33
C GLU A 496 42.05 -71.00 9.02
N LEU A 497 40.80 -71.38 8.78
CA LEU A 497 40.38 -71.99 7.52
C LEU A 497 39.60 -71.00 6.63
N GLN A 498 40.34 -70.42 5.67
CA GLN A 498 39.92 -69.65 4.48
C GLN A 498 39.79 -68.11 4.59
N PRO A 499 40.89 -67.37 4.78
CA PRO A 499 40.88 -65.91 4.56
C PRO A 499 40.80 -65.51 3.08
N LYS A 500 41.08 -66.39 2.11
CA LYS A 500 41.10 -66.02 0.67
C LYS A 500 39.74 -66.06 -0.04
N ASN A 501 38.81 -66.94 0.36
CA ASN A 501 37.49 -67.02 -0.30
C ASN A 501 36.45 -66.06 0.30
N LEU A 502 36.49 -65.83 1.62
CA LEU A 502 35.51 -64.97 2.29
C LEU A 502 35.66 -63.50 1.85
N GLU A 503 36.88 -63.02 1.64
CA GLU A 503 37.11 -61.65 1.18
C GLU A 503 36.72 -61.45 -0.29
N GLU A 504 36.88 -62.47 -1.13
CA GLU A 504 36.34 -62.45 -2.50
C GLU A 504 34.81 -62.41 -2.50
N GLU A 505 34.16 -63.17 -1.63
CA GLU A 505 32.70 -63.21 -1.53
C GLU A 505 32.13 -61.93 -0.94
N PHE A 506 32.82 -61.31 0.03
CA PHE A 506 32.49 -59.96 0.51
C PHE A 506 32.73 -58.88 -0.56
N ARG A 507 33.77 -59.00 -1.40
CA ARG A 507 33.99 -58.08 -2.53
C ARG A 507 32.96 -58.27 -3.65
N ARG A 508 32.48 -59.49 -3.89
CA ARG A 508 31.36 -59.76 -4.82
C ARG A 508 30.04 -59.24 -4.26
N SER A 509 29.74 -59.51 -2.99
CA SER A 509 28.55 -59.03 -2.32
C SER A 509 28.51 -57.50 -2.18
N ARG A 510 29.64 -56.83 -1.90
CA ARG A 510 29.73 -55.35 -1.93
C ARG A 510 29.53 -54.77 -3.32
N ARG A 511 30.00 -55.43 -4.38
CA ARG A 511 29.75 -54.98 -5.76
C ARG A 511 28.28 -55.15 -6.15
N VAL A 512 27.65 -56.26 -5.78
CA VAL A 512 26.23 -56.52 -6.08
C VAL A 512 25.30 -55.63 -5.24
N LEU A 513 25.56 -55.45 -3.93
CA LEU A 513 24.80 -54.51 -3.10
C LEU A 513 25.06 -53.04 -3.50
N GLY A 514 26.29 -52.67 -3.85
CA GLY A 514 26.62 -51.30 -4.28
C GLY A 514 25.90 -50.88 -5.56
N ILE A 515 25.66 -51.81 -6.48
CA ILE A 515 24.89 -51.58 -7.72
C ILE A 515 23.39 -51.48 -7.39
N LYS A 516 22.83 -52.42 -6.60
CA LYS A 516 21.41 -52.37 -6.21
C LYS A 516 21.04 -51.12 -5.39
N VAL A 517 21.91 -50.66 -4.49
CA VAL A 517 21.67 -49.45 -3.69
C VAL A 517 21.73 -48.18 -4.55
N LYS A 518 22.58 -48.15 -5.59
CA LYS A 518 22.62 -47.03 -6.55
C LYS A 518 21.35 -46.97 -7.39
N GLU A 519 20.85 -48.11 -7.88
CA GLU A 519 19.61 -48.16 -8.65
C GLU A 519 18.39 -47.71 -7.83
N GLN A 520 18.28 -48.15 -6.58
CA GLN A 520 17.19 -47.72 -5.70
C GLN A 520 17.20 -46.21 -5.42
N ARG A 521 18.39 -45.61 -5.19
CA ARG A 521 18.50 -44.15 -5.01
C ARG A 521 18.12 -43.39 -6.28
N LEU A 522 18.48 -43.89 -7.46
CA LEU A 522 18.16 -43.28 -8.75
C LEU A 522 16.64 -43.28 -9.00
N ILE A 523 15.96 -44.40 -8.70
CA ILE A 523 14.49 -44.51 -8.81
C ILE A 523 13.80 -43.54 -7.83
N LEU A 524 14.33 -43.38 -6.62
CA LEU A 524 13.76 -42.49 -5.61
C LEU A 524 13.92 -41.01 -6.01
N ILE A 525 15.09 -40.63 -6.53
CA ILE A 525 15.34 -39.29 -7.07
C ILE A 525 14.44 -39.01 -8.28
N LEU A 526 14.32 -39.97 -9.20
CA LEU A 526 13.47 -39.83 -10.40
C LEU A 526 11.99 -39.66 -10.02
N ARG A 527 11.49 -40.43 -9.03
CA ARG A 527 10.13 -40.25 -8.48
C ARG A 527 9.94 -38.88 -7.85
N LEU A 528 10.95 -38.35 -7.17
CA LEU A 528 10.88 -37.04 -6.54
C LEU A 528 10.87 -35.90 -7.56
N ILE A 529 11.72 -35.99 -8.60
CA ILE A 529 11.71 -35.05 -9.74
C ILE A 529 10.36 -35.08 -10.45
N TRP A 530 9.79 -36.27 -10.68
CA TRP A 530 8.48 -36.41 -11.30
C TRP A 530 7.36 -35.78 -10.46
N LYS A 531 7.36 -35.99 -9.14
CA LYS A 531 6.40 -35.36 -8.23
C LYS A 531 6.55 -33.83 -8.22
N LEU A 532 7.79 -33.33 -8.22
CA LEU A 532 8.07 -31.89 -8.28
C LEU A 532 7.59 -31.27 -9.60
N TYR A 533 7.83 -31.97 -10.72
CA TYR A 533 7.35 -31.57 -12.04
C TYR A 533 5.81 -31.50 -12.09
N ILE A 534 5.12 -32.51 -11.56
CA ILE A 534 3.65 -32.49 -11.45
C ILE A 534 3.18 -31.31 -10.58
N LEU A 535 3.84 -31.06 -9.44
CA LEU A 535 3.49 -29.95 -8.56
C LEU A 535 3.66 -28.59 -9.26
N LEU A 536 4.76 -28.40 -10.00
CA LEU A 536 5.02 -27.19 -10.78
C LEU A 536 3.97 -27.00 -11.89
N LEU A 537 3.60 -28.08 -12.59
CA LEU A 537 2.57 -28.06 -13.62
C LEU A 537 1.19 -27.68 -13.02
N LEU A 538 0.84 -28.22 -11.85
CA LEU A 538 -0.37 -27.88 -11.12
C LEU A 538 -0.37 -26.40 -10.72
N LEU A 539 0.74 -25.89 -10.19
CA LEU A 539 0.90 -24.48 -9.84
C LEU A 539 0.72 -23.56 -11.06
N LEU A 540 1.34 -23.93 -12.19
CA LEU A 540 1.22 -23.20 -13.45
C LEU A 540 -0.24 -23.19 -13.94
N LEU A 541 -0.94 -24.33 -13.85
CA LEU A 541 -2.36 -24.43 -14.20
C LEU A 541 -3.22 -23.49 -13.33
N ILE A 542 -2.96 -23.46 -12.01
CA ILE A 542 -3.66 -22.55 -11.08
C ILE A 542 -3.41 -21.09 -11.46
N LEU A 543 -2.17 -20.72 -11.79
CA LEU A 543 -1.83 -19.36 -12.23
C LEU A 543 -2.52 -18.99 -13.55
N ILE A 544 -2.59 -19.91 -14.51
CA ILE A 544 -3.31 -19.70 -15.78
C ILE A 544 -4.80 -19.51 -15.52
N VAL A 545 -5.42 -20.33 -14.68
CA VAL A 545 -6.85 -20.21 -14.32
C VAL A 545 -7.11 -18.86 -13.64
N LEU A 546 -6.26 -18.45 -12.70
CA LEU A 546 -6.35 -17.14 -12.06
C LEU A 546 -6.20 -16.00 -13.08
N PHE A 547 -5.24 -16.11 -13.99
CA PHE A 547 -5.02 -15.10 -15.02
C PHE A 547 -6.22 -14.96 -15.96
N ILE A 548 -6.79 -16.07 -16.44
CA ILE A 548 -8.00 -16.08 -17.27
C ILE A 548 -9.17 -15.46 -16.48
N TRP A 549 -9.32 -15.82 -15.21
CA TRP A 549 -10.35 -15.27 -14.33
C TRP A 549 -10.21 -13.74 -14.18
N PHE A 550 -9.00 -13.23 -13.96
CA PHE A 550 -8.72 -11.79 -13.90
C PHE A 550 -9.00 -11.09 -15.24
N LEU A 551 -8.65 -11.70 -16.37
CA LEU A 551 -8.97 -11.19 -17.70
C LEU A 551 -10.48 -11.06 -17.92
N VAL A 552 -11.25 -12.11 -17.58
CA VAL A 552 -12.72 -12.09 -17.69
C VAL A 552 -13.31 -11.00 -16.80
N LEU A 553 -12.85 -10.88 -15.56
CA LEU A 553 -13.27 -9.81 -14.65
C LEU A 553 -12.93 -8.43 -15.21
N TYR A 554 -11.74 -8.27 -15.78
CA TYR A 554 -11.29 -7.02 -16.38
C TYR A 554 -12.19 -6.62 -17.56
N PHE A 555 -12.40 -7.52 -18.53
CA PHE A 555 -13.26 -7.26 -19.68
C PHE A 555 -14.70 -6.96 -19.25
N ARG A 556 -15.22 -7.71 -18.29
CA ARG A 556 -16.56 -7.47 -17.73
C ARG A 556 -16.64 -6.10 -17.06
N THR A 557 -15.61 -5.70 -16.32
CA THR A 557 -15.53 -4.39 -15.67
C THR A 557 -15.44 -3.26 -16.69
N GLN A 558 -14.61 -3.40 -17.73
CA GLN A 558 -14.46 -2.40 -18.78
C GLN A 558 -15.71 -2.22 -19.64
N LYS A 559 -16.35 -3.33 -20.04
CA LYS A 559 -17.63 -3.29 -20.77
C LYS A 559 -18.67 -2.54 -19.95
N ARG A 560 -18.77 -2.89 -18.67
CA ARG A 560 -19.73 -2.26 -17.75
C ARG A 560 -19.42 -0.78 -17.50
N LYS A 561 -18.15 -0.41 -17.35
CA LYS A 561 -17.73 0.99 -17.24
C LYS A 561 -18.23 1.81 -18.43
N ARG A 562 -18.12 1.28 -19.65
CA ARG A 562 -18.64 1.94 -20.87
C ARG A 562 -20.16 2.08 -20.84
N GLU A 563 -20.89 1.02 -20.49
CA GLU A 563 -22.35 1.05 -20.37
C GLU A 563 -22.80 2.09 -19.33
N ILE A 564 -22.13 2.15 -18.18
CA ILE A 564 -22.47 3.08 -17.11
C ILE A 564 -22.10 4.52 -17.50
N MET A 565 -20.95 4.76 -18.15
CA MET A 565 -20.60 6.09 -18.65
C MET A 565 -21.59 6.59 -19.70
N ALA A 566 -22.04 5.70 -20.59
CA ALA A 566 -23.10 6.04 -21.55
C ALA A 566 -24.39 6.45 -20.81
N LEU A 567 -24.79 5.73 -19.76
CA LEU A 567 -25.94 6.09 -18.92
C LEU A 567 -25.75 7.42 -18.19
N TYR A 568 -24.56 7.68 -17.65
CA TYR A 568 -24.24 8.92 -16.94
C TYR A 568 -24.48 10.16 -17.82
N TYR A 569 -24.01 10.13 -19.08
CA TYR A 569 -24.17 11.27 -19.99
C TYR A 569 -25.54 11.33 -20.66
N SER A 570 -26.14 10.19 -21.00
CA SER A 570 -27.41 10.17 -21.76
C SER A 570 -28.66 10.25 -20.88
N ARG A 571 -28.64 9.64 -19.69
CA ARG A 571 -29.82 9.42 -18.82
C ARG A 571 -29.42 9.43 -17.33
N PRO A 572 -29.11 10.61 -16.75
CA PRO A 572 -28.64 10.73 -15.38
C PRO A 572 -29.63 10.17 -14.34
N ASN A 573 -30.94 10.22 -14.61
CA ASN A 573 -31.98 9.62 -13.78
C ASN A 573 -31.86 8.08 -13.69
N GLU A 574 -31.74 7.39 -14.83
CA GLU A 574 -31.56 5.93 -14.89
C GLU A 574 -30.25 5.52 -14.22
N PHE A 575 -29.19 6.32 -14.40
CA PHE A 575 -27.92 6.10 -13.72
C PHE A 575 -28.05 6.15 -12.18
N ILE A 576 -28.73 7.16 -11.63
CA ILE A 576 -28.96 7.27 -10.18
C ILE A 576 -29.80 6.10 -9.65
N ILE A 577 -30.84 5.69 -10.39
CA ILE A 577 -31.66 4.52 -10.03
C ILE A 577 -30.80 3.26 -9.96
N HIS A 578 -29.91 3.06 -10.94
CA HIS A 578 -29.01 1.92 -10.93
C HIS A 578 -27.97 1.97 -9.80
N LEU A 579 -27.48 3.16 -9.40
CA LEU A 579 -26.65 3.30 -8.22
C LEU A 579 -27.39 2.88 -6.94
N ASP A 580 -28.67 3.22 -6.82
CA ASP A 580 -29.49 2.86 -5.65
C ASP A 580 -29.79 1.35 -5.60
N GLU A 581 -30.13 0.75 -6.74
CA GLU A 581 -30.28 -0.72 -6.83
C GLU A 581 -28.97 -1.42 -6.44
N ASN A 582 -27.84 -0.84 -6.85
CA ASN A 582 -26.54 -1.37 -6.53
C ASN A 582 -26.26 -1.36 -5.03
N ILE A 583 -26.42 -0.19 -4.41
CA ILE A 583 -26.07 -0.02 -3.02
C ILE A 583 -26.95 -0.87 -2.11
N LYS A 584 -28.21 -1.11 -2.48
CA LYS A 584 -29.08 -2.07 -1.80
C LYS A 584 -28.52 -3.49 -1.83
N GLY A 585 -27.98 -3.91 -2.98
CA GLY A 585 -27.28 -5.19 -3.12
C GLY A 585 -26.03 -5.27 -2.24
N VAL A 586 -25.21 -4.21 -2.24
CA VAL A 586 -24.02 -4.13 -1.36
C VAL A 586 -24.43 -4.20 0.10
N LEU A 587 -25.36 -3.36 0.55
CA LEU A 587 -25.85 -3.29 1.92
C LEU A 587 -26.42 -4.64 2.39
N ALA A 588 -27.11 -5.39 1.51
CA ALA A 588 -27.60 -6.73 1.83
C ALA A 588 -26.46 -7.70 2.22
N ILE A 589 -25.31 -7.63 1.54
CA ILE A 589 -24.10 -8.42 1.87
C ILE A 589 -23.53 -8.02 3.24
N PHE A 590 -23.71 -6.76 3.65
CA PHE A 590 -23.35 -6.27 4.98
C PHE A 590 -24.40 -6.57 6.06
N GLY A 591 -25.43 -7.38 5.76
CA GLY A 591 -26.49 -7.71 6.72
C GLY A 591 -27.51 -6.59 6.91
N LEU A 592 -27.64 -5.71 5.90
CA LEU A 592 -28.59 -4.62 5.84
C LEU A 592 -29.46 -4.81 4.58
N PRO A 593 -30.38 -5.79 4.55
CA PRO A 593 -31.23 -6.00 3.39
C PRO A 593 -32.32 -4.93 3.29
N TYR A 594 -32.59 -4.46 2.07
CA TYR A 594 -33.68 -3.54 1.80
C TYR A 594 -35.04 -4.24 1.86
N LYS A 595 -35.97 -3.73 2.68
CA LYS A 595 -37.36 -4.19 2.73
C LYS A 595 -38.19 -3.39 1.73
N LYS A 596 -38.92 -4.08 0.84
CA LYS A 596 -39.71 -3.45 -0.25
C LYS A 596 -40.73 -2.41 0.24
N ASN A 597 -41.24 -2.56 1.46
CA ASN A 597 -42.26 -1.68 2.03
C ASN A 597 -41.67 -0.46 2.76
N THR A 598 -40.34 -0.33 2.83
CA THR A 598 -39.69 0.78 3.53
C THR A 598 -39.38 1.91 2.54
N PRO A 599 -39.86 3.14 2.78
CA PRO A 599 -39.48 4.29 1.96
C PRO A 599 -37.96 4.46 1.89
N PRO A 600 -37.39 4.84 0.73
CA PRO A 600 -35.94 4.99 0.55
C PRO A 600 -35.30 5.88 1.61
N LEU A 601 -35.91 7.02 1.94
CA LEU A 601 -35.47 7.91 3.01
C LEU A 601 -35.40 7.24 4.39
N HIS A 602 -36.44 6.51 4.78
CA HIS A 602 -36.46 5.79 6.05
C HIS A 602 -35.42 4.68 6.10
N TYR A 603 -35.22 3.99 4.98
CA TYR A 603 -34.16 3.00 4.86
C TYR A 603 -32.78 3.64 4.98
N ALA A 604 -32.59 4.84 4.42
CA ALA A 604 -31.34 5.58 4.55
C ALA A 604 -31.04 5.97 6.00
N ASP A 605 -32.02 6.49 6.72
CA ASP A 605 -31.88 6.83 8.14
C ASP A 605 -31.49 5.59 8.98
N PHE A 606 -32.14 4.44 8.74
CA PHE A 606 -31.81 3.18 9.40
C PHE A 606 -30.36 2.71 9.14
N VAL A 607 -29.89 2.82 7.89
CA VAL A 607 -28.52 2.43 7.53
C VAL A 607 -27.49 3.39 8.13
N GLU A 608 -27.75 4.70 8.13
CA GLU A 608 -26.84 5.70 8.71
C GLU A 608 -26.69 5.51 10.22
N GLU A 609 -27.80 5.25 10.92
CA GLU A 609 -27.80 4.97 12.35
C GLU A 609 -26.98 3.71 12.67
N LYS A 610 -27.22 2.63 11.92
CA LYS A 610 -26.56 1.34 12.17
C LYS A 610 -25.09 1.31 11.76
N CYS A 611 -24.69 2.08 10.75
CA CYS A 611 -23.31 2.17 10.26
C CYS A 611 -22.52 3.36 10.82
N LEU A 612 -23.11 4.16 11.72
CA LEU A 612 -22.49 5.36 12.30
C LEU A 612 -21.94 6.33 11.24
N ILE A 613 -22.71 6.54 10.17
CA ILE A 613 -22.25 7.34 9.03
C ILE A 613 -22.42 8.82 9.35
N GLU A 614 -21.29 9.52 9.52
CA GLU A 614 -21.28 10.96 9.71
C GLU A 614 -21.79 11.71 8.46
N ASN A 615 -22.40 12.88 8.67
CA ASN A 615 -22.80 13.86 7.63
C ASN A 615 -24.03 13.54 6.77
N LYS A 616 -24.88 12.57 7.14
CA LYS A 616 -26.13 12.29 6.42
C LYS A 616 -25.91 12.05 4.91
N ILE A 617 -24.81 11.39 4.55
CA ILE A 617 -24.36 11.21 3.16
C ILE A 617 -25.32 10.29 2.41
N PHE A 618 -25.75 9.19 3.04
CA PHE A 618 -26.66 8.24 2.42
C PHE A 618 -28.08 8.80 2.34
N LYS A 619 -28.50 9.60 3.32
CA LYS A 619 -29.76 10.33 3.25
C LYS A 619 -29.79 11.32 2.07
N ARG A 620 -28.71 12.08 1.86
CA ARG A 620 -28.58 12.97 0.69
C ARG A 620 -28.63 12.21 -0.64
N PHE A 621 -27.98 11.04 -0.70
CA PHE A 621 -28.07 10.15 -1.85
C PHE A 621 -29.50 9.64 -2.08
N ALA A 622 -30.20 9.23 -1.02
CA ALA A 622 -31.59 8.75 -1.09
C ALA A 622 -32.57 9.85 -1.54
N ILE A 623 -32.35 11.11 -1.16
CA ILE A 623 -33.12 12.25 -1.68
C ILE A 623 -32.96 12.36 -3.20
N LYS A 624 -31.71 12.29 -3.70
CA LYS A 624 -31.44 12.34 -5.14
C LYS A 624 -32.04 11.15 -5.90
N PHE A 625 -32.10 9.98 -5.26
CA PHE A 625 -32.81 8.83 -5.80
C PHE A 625 -34.33 9.06 -5.88
N GLU A 626 -34.96 9.60 -4.84
CA GLU A 626 -36.39 9.90 -4.88
C GLU A 626 -36.72 10.98 -5.91
N GLU A 627 -35.87 12.01 -6.04
CA GLU A 627 -35.94 12.97 -7.14
C GLU A 627 -35.84 12.26 -8.49
N ALA A 628 -34.85 11.39 -8.70
CA ALA A 628 -34.68 10.66 -9.96
C ALA A 628 -35.85 9.72 -10.31
N LYS A 629 -36.50 9.15 -9.30
CA LYS A 629 -37.57 8.16 -9.49
C LYS A 629 -38.94 8.79 -9.69
N TYR A 630 -39.24 9.88 -8.98
CA TYR A 630 -40.60 10.45 -8.93
C TYR A 630 -40.71 11.84 -9.55
N SER A 631 -39.60 12.56 -9.73
CA SER A 631 -39.62 13.87 -10.37
C SER A 631 -39.64 13.74 -11.89
N ARG A 632 -40.47 14.57 -12.54
CA ARG A 632 -40.43 14.76 -14.00
C ARG A 632 -39.35 15.76 -14.43
N HIS A 633 -38.68 16.42 -13.48
CA HIS A 633 -37.62 17.36 -13.81
C HIS A 633 -36.41 16.63 -14.43
N MET A 634 -35.87 17.19 -15.52
CA MET A 634 -34.63 16.69 -16.11
C MET A 634 -33.48 16.93 -15.13
N LEU A 635 -33.03 15.86 -14.48
CA LEU A 635 -31.78 15.86 -13.70
C LEU A 635 -30.60 16.12 -14.63
N LYS A 636 -29.62 16.87 -14.13
CA LYS A 636 -28.38 17.15 -14.88
C LYS A 636 -27.29 16.13 -14.55
N SER A 637 -26.22 16.11 -15.34
CA SER A 637 -25.01 15.33 -15.04
C SER A 637 -24.42 15.66 -13.66
N GLU A 638 -24.55 16.91 -13.20
CA GLU A 638 -24.16 17.37 -11.86
C GLU A 638 -24.92 16.65 -10.73
N ASP A 639 -26.21 16.34 -10.93
CA ASP A 639 -27.00 15.58 -9.95
C ASP A 639 -26.55 14.12 -9.89
N ALA A 640 -26.27 13.52 -11.06
CA ALA A 640 -25.70 12.19 -11.16
C ALA A 640 -24.31 12.11 -10.50
N LEU A 641 -23.50 13.14 -10.67
CA LEU A 641 -22.19 13.25 -10.03
C LEU A 641 -22.33 13.34 -8.50
N THR A 642 -23.25 14.17 -8.01
CA THR A 642 -23.54 14.31 -6.58
C THR A 642 -24.03 12.98 -5.98
N ALA A 643 -24.89 12.26 -6.68
CA ALA A 643 -25.34 10.93 -6.28
C ALA A 643 -24.18 9.92 -6.26
N LEU A 644 -23.31 9.96 -7.27
CA LEU A 644 -22.11 9.12 -7.32
C LEU A 644 -21.16 9.41 -6.14
N TYR A 645 -20.97 10.67 -5.78
CA TYR A 645 -20.20 11.04 -4.57
C TYR A 645 -20.83 10.50 -3.29
N GLY A 646 -22.16 10.59 -3.16
CA GLY A 646 -22.90 10.01 -2.03
C GLY A 646 -22.72 8.50 -1.94
N TYR A 647 -22.83 7.81 -3.08
CA TYR A 647 -22.61 6.37 -3.21
C TYR A 647 -21.16 5.97 -2.83
N ASN A 648 -20.15 6.66 -3.39
CA ASN A 648 -18.73 6.41 -3.10
C ASN A 648 -18.39 6.70 -1.62
N GLY A 649 -18.95 7.77 -1.06
CA GLY A 649 -18.78 8.14 0.36
C GLY A 649 -19.36 7.10 1.31
N LEU A 650 -20.52 6.53 0.97
CA LEU A 650 -21.13 5.44 1.73
C LEU A 650 -20.26 4.17 1.67
N LEU A 651 -19.83 3.75 0.47
CA LEU A 651 -18.95 2.59 0.32
C LEU A 651 -17.65 2.74 1.12
N LYS A 652 -17.04 3.93 1.06
CA LYS A 652 -15.82 4.24 1.82
C LYS A 652 -16.04 4.09 3.32
N THR A 653 -17.15 4.60 3.83
CA THR A 653 -17.49 4.49 5.26
C THR A 653 -17.74 3.03 5.66
N LEU A 654 -18.55 2.30 4.89
CA LEU A 654 -18.82 0.87 5.09
C LEU A 654 -17.55 0.02 5.13
N PHE A 655 -16.64 0.25 4.18
CA PHE A 655 -15.39 -0.51 4.10
C PHE A 655 -14.39 -0.12 5.18
N SER A 656 -14.37 1.15 5.62
CA SER A 656 -13.45 1.61 6.67
C SER A 656 -13.71 0.97 8.03
N GLY A 657 -14.95 0.56 8.31
CA GLY A 657 -15.34 -0.08 9.57
C GLY A 657 -15.07 -1.58 9.66
N CYS A 658 -14.68 -2.24 8.56
CA CYS A 658 -14.52 -3.70 8.51
C CYS A 658 -13.05 -4.15 8.60
N SER A 659 -12.81 -5.30 9.24
CA SER A 659 -11.48 -5.93 9.27
C SER A 659 -11.08 -6.43 7.86
N LYS A 660 -9.79 -6.33 7.51
CA LYS A 660 -9.29 -6.60 6.15
C LYS A 660 -9.64 -7.99 5.60
N SER A 661 -9.67 -9.02 6.44
CA SER A 661 -9.99 -10.40 6.04
C SER A 661 -11.49 -10.58 5.73
N VAL A 662 -12.37 -10.02 6.57
CA VAL A 662 -13.81 -10.02 6.33
C VAL A 662 -14.15 -9.15 5.11
N LEU A 663 -13.42 -8.04 4.94
CA LEU A 663 -13.51 -7.19 3.77
C LEU A 663 -13.20 -7.99 2.51
N ALA A 664 -12.11 -8.75 2.47
CA ALA A 664 -11.72 -9.53 1.29
C ALA A 664 -12.79 -10.56 0.89
N VAL A 665 -13.34 -11.31 1.85
CA VAL A 665 -14.39 -12.32 1.57
C VAL A 665 -15.69 -11.65 1.11
N ARG A 666 -16.14 -10.61 1.82
CA ARG A 666 -17.36 -9.87 1.45
C ARG A 666 -17.18 -9.09 0.15
N TYR A 667 -15.96 -8.69 -0.17
CA TYR A 667 -15.60 -8.02 -1.41
C TYR A 667 -15.60 -8.99 -2.59
N ILE A 668 -15.07 -10.20 -2.42
CA ILE A 668 -15.18 -11.26 -3.44
C ILE A 668 -16.65 -11.60 -3.67
N LEU A 669 -17.44 -11.76 -2.61
CA LEU A 669 -18.89 -11.97 -2.70
C LEU A 669 -19.60 -10.78 -3.38
N GLY A 670 -19.21 -9.55 -3.05
CA GLY A 670 -19.70 -8.33 -3.68
C GLY A 670 -19.37 -8.24 -5.16
N LEU A 671 -18.14 -8.56 -5.55
CA LEU A 671 -17.74 -8.62 -6.97
C LEU A 671 -18.47 -9.74 -7.73
N MET A 672 -18.81 -10.84 -7.05
CA MET A 672 -19.54 -11.96 -7.65
C MET A 672 -21.06 -11.72 -7.75
N GLN A 673 -21.68 -11.05 -6.78
CA GLN A 673 -23.13 -10.82 -6.73
C GLN A 673 -23.58 -9.45 -7.25
N VAL A 674 -22.74 -8.43 -7.14
CA VAL A 674 -23.13 -7.04 -7.36
C VAL A 674 -22.61 -6.53 -8.69
N ARG A 675 -23.36 -5.62 -9.33
CA ARG A 675 -22.89 -4.92 -10.54
C ARG A 675 -21.73 -4.00 -10.11
N PRO A 676 -20.47 -4.15 -10.52
CA PRO A 676 -19.45 -3.21 -10.05
C PRO A 676 -19.71 -1.83 -10.67
N PHE A 677 -20.25 -0.90 -9.88
CA PHE A 677 -20.25 0.53 -10.16
C PHE A 677 -19.08 1.12 -9.38
N LEU A 678 -17.90 1.12 -9.99
CA LEU A 678 -16.73 1.83 -9.48
C LEU A 678 -16.37 2.84 -10.55
N MET A 679 -16.98 4.02 -10.45
CA MET A 679 -16.65 5.16 -11.30
C MET A 679 -15.70 6.08 -10.55
N PRO A 680 -14.68 6.64 -11.23
CA PRO A 680 -13.88 7.70 -10.64
C PRO A 680 -14.75 8.92 -10.36
N ASP A 681 -14.42 9.65 -9.29
CA ASP A 681 -15.15 10.83 -8.81
C ASP A 681 -15.29 11.98 -9.84
N ARG A 682 -14.54 11.93 -10.95
CA ARG A 682 -14.68 12.87 -12.07
C ARG A 682 -14.81 12.12 -13.40
N PRO A 683 -16.02 12.03 -13.98
CA PRO A 683 -16.21 11.44 -15.30
C PRO A 683 -15.57 12.27 -16.42
N GLU A 684 -15.42 13.59 -16.23
CA GLU A 684 -14.76 14.53 -17.16
C GLU A 684 -13.23 14.35 -17.28
N ALA A 685 -12.62 13.54 -16.42
CA ALA A 685 -11.18 13.28 -16.44
C ALA A 685 -10.78 12.04 -17.26
N ILE A 686 -11.77 11.31 -17.80
CA ILE A 686 -11.67 10.21 -18.77
C ILE A 686 -11.94 10.80 -20.15
#